data_AF-A0A560JY38-F1
#
_entry.id   AF-A0A560JY38-F1
#
_cell.length_a   1.000
_cell.length_b   1.000
_cell.length_c   1.000
_cell.angle_alpha   90.00
_cell.angle_beta   90.00
_cell.angle_gamma   90.00
#
_symmetry.space_group_name_H-M   'P 1'
#
loop_
_entity.id
_entity.type
_entity.pdbx_description
1 polymer ?
#
loop_
_entity_poly.entity_id
_entity_poly.type
_entity_poly.pdbx_seq_one_letter_code
_entity_poly.pdbx_strand_id
1 'polypeptide(L)'
;MPTLFWDIETRSTANLRECGAYAYALDATTEPLCLVYAVDGNEPVLWLPDCPVPHEFHRVASDPELWQLVAHNYDFERAILENVLVPRFFFPTIPHHVQHCTQRLALANAYPAELDLLAQALNLPYRKDPAARRAMLAVSRPKLSRQRKGSSVPTWDQDSAKLALLYERCKLDVITTRAAWQSPKLTPLSAIERRYQLEDLAINDRGVRLDRAFATAARDLAIQERTAIGLRLQELTHGTITSADQVKRFLEVINARGHDMTSLSKNAVAKMLATKPDDYVVQLLELRRTAARASVNKFKRMLAYAPVTDDRMRGTLRMYGGAPGRWSGLGPQLQNLKKNEGNLPLSLIDHVRNGDRAAIGAYGNPLALLGDISRAALCAAQGHELKSGDFSAIESVVLAWLAGEQWKLDAYATFQRTGDKQLEPYRVIARKMLRKTYDAEVSSAERQLGKAGELASGFGGSVGAWRRIVPNDPRSDEEIRGIIGQWRSAHPATTKFWKDLARAIRIAMKTGKPILVAPPPRPPIIANFVDGSLTITLPSGRSITYPQARLVPAKFEDAAPDVEFMDNARGQWRAYRGWFGVFVENVVQGTARDLLAAAIDRFEGRGIPVVFHCHDEITVEVPCGSLSDASFLAALLELPEWAAALPLGGKVHSGEHYLEPPEQPAELKSELPADPAEEQDLELAIEIYVEDSRRDIGTIDDPVSLDLDDDVEFLETLPDHVAPLTEMVGLPLSSDNKVVCPFHEEVVPSCAIYPDHFHCFGCGEHGTRLDWLTRVEGMTTKDAITSIKDWPSAPAVHPCNDDAVAKLSQAQSIWASSVPLAGTMAERYLDETRHIDVTKLAADVQKCLRFHPDCMFGPGPSRPCLIALMRDPSTDELIGIQRTGLLERDGRILKVERRMLGRTGVVKLWPASSDLVIGEGLETVLAAATRIPHCGRPLTPAWAALSTKNMAALPLVAGVKRLFLLIDNDSNQQGQMAAARVAEHWRRHGRIVVPLMPSAPDTDFNDLVLMRDQNVPA
;
A
#
# COMPACT_ATOMS: atom_id res chain seq x y z
N MET A 1 11.74 -25.93 -30.81
CA MET A 1 12.50 -26.56 -29.72
C MET A 1 11.48 -27.12 -28.74
N PRO A 2 11.52 -28.42 -28.41
CA PRO A 2 10.66 -29.02 -27.38
C PRO A 2 10.74 -28.24 -26.05
N THR A 3 9.58 -27.95 -25.47
CA THR A 3 9.45 -27.22 -24.21
C THR A 3 8.80 -28.11 -23.16
N LEU A 4 9.52 -28.35 -22.06
CA LEU A 4 9.05 -29.08 -20.89
C LEU A 4 8.55 -28.08 -19.85
N PHE A 5 7.24 -28.05 -19.62
CA PHE A 5 6.61 -27.28 -18.55
C PHE A 5 6.47 -28.16 -17.32
N TRP A 6 6.78 -27.64 -16.13
CA TRP A 6 6.66 -28.43 -14.90
C TRP A 6 6.34 -27.60 -13.67
N ASP A 7 5.79 -28.27 -12.67
CA ASP A 7 5.46 -27.75 -11.34
C ASP A 7 5.68 -28.86 -10.31
N ILE A 8 5.95 -28.49 -9.05
CA ILE A 8 6.23 -29.45 -7.97
C ILE A 8 5.58 -29.01 -6.67
N GLU A 9 4.93 -29.95 -6.01
CA GLU A 9 4.35 -29.76 -4.69
C GLU A 9 5.16 -30.53 -3.65
N THR A 10 5.39 -29.92 -2.49
CA THR A 10 6.29 -30.44 -1.45
C THR A 10 5.69 -30.27 -0.06
N ARG A 11 6.22 -31.03 0.90
CA ARG A 11 5.94 -30.87 2.33
C ARG A 11 7.23 -30.68 3.10
N SER A 12 7.20 -29.93 4.20
CA SER A 12 8.35 -29.76 5.11
C SER A 12 7.92 -29.19 6.46
N THR A 13 8.65 -29.55 7.52
CA THR A 13 8.50 -28.86 8.81
C THR A 13 9.03 -27.44 8.78
N ALA A 14 9.94 -27.14 7.85
CA ALA A 14 10.40 -25.79 7.60
C ALA A 14 9.28 -24.92 7.01
N ASN A 15 9.12 -23.71 7.53
CA ASN A 15 8.16 -22.76 6.99
C ASN A 15 8.80 -22.03 5.80
N LEU A 16 8.38 -22.35 4.58
CA LEU A 16 8.87 -21.72 3.34
C LEU A 16 8.81 -20.19 3.38
N ARG A 17 7.72 -19.64 3.95
CA ARG A 17 7.57 -18.18 4.08
C ARG A 17 8.51 -17.59 5.09
N GLU A 18 9.17 -18.36 5.94
CA GLU A 18 10.11 -17.90 6.97
C GLU A 18 11.57 -18.03 6.57
N CYS A 19 11.93 -19.16 5.95
CA CYS A 19 13.31 -19.50 5.61
C CYS A 19 13.67 -19.28 4.13
N GLY A 20 12.68 -19.14 3.25
CA GLY A 20 12.90 -19.03 1.80
C GLY A 20 13.17 -20.39 1.14
N ALA A 21 13.23 -20.40 -0.19
CA ALA A 21 13.27 -21.64 -0.98
C ALA A 21 14.51 -22.52 -0.72
N TYR A 22 15.69 -21.92 -0.60
CA TYR A 22 16.95 -22.66 -0.42
C TYR A 22 17.01 -23.36 0.93
N ALA A 23 16.80 -22.63 2.02
CA ALA A 23 16.78 -23.21 3.36
C ALA A 23 15.63 -24.21 3.54
N TYR A 24 14.47 -23.95 2.91
CA TYR A 24 13.38 -24.91 2.84
C TYR A 24 13.81 -26.20 2.12
N ALA A 25 14.45 -26.10 0.94
CA ALA A 25 14.87 -27.28 0.17
C ALA A 25 15.97 -28.09 0.86
N LEU A 26 16.84 -27.44 1.64
CA LEU A 26 17.91 -28.08 2.43
C LEU A 26 17.42 -28.72 3.73
N ASP A 27 16.20 -28.41 4.18
CA ASP A 27 15.63 -29.02 5.38
C ASP A 27 15.45 -30.53 5.17
N ALA A 28 15.95 -31.33 6.11
CA ALA A 28 15.94 -32.78 6.00
C ALA A 28 14.52 -33.39 5.92
N THR A 29 13.50 -32.66 6.39
CA THR A 29 12.10 -33.10 6.33
C THR A 29 11.39 -32.71 5.04
N THR A 30 12.04 -31.96 4.14
CA THR A 30 11.46 -31.54 2.87
C THR A 30 11.35 -32.72 1.92
N GLU A 31 10.15 -33.00 1.42
CA GLU A 31 9.87 -34.12 0.53
C GLU A 31 8.92 -33.70 -0.59
N PRO A 32 9.12 -34.19 -1.84
CA PRO A 32 8.14 -34.01 -2.91
C PRO A 32 6.88 -34.82 -2.59
N LEU A 33 5.73 -34.20 -2.76
CA LEU A 33 4.42 -34.87 -2.77
C LEU A 33 4.09 -35.37 -4.17
N CYS A 34 4.32 -34.52 -5.17
CA CYS A 34 4.21 -34.88 -6.58
C CYS A 34 4.97 -33.88 -7.45
N LEU A 35 5.32 -34.29 -8.67
CA LEU A 35 5.76 -33.42 -9.75
C LEU A 35 4.78 -33.60 -10.90
N VAL A 36 4.39 -32.52 -11.56
CA VAL A 36 3.62 -32.60 -12.80
C VAL A 36 4.43 -31.97 -13.92
N TYR A 37 4.40 -32.59 -15.10
CA TYR A 37 5.08 -32.04 -16.27
C TYR A 37 4.30 -32.26 -17.57
N ALA A 38 4.54 -31.41 -18.57
CA ALA A 38 4.00 -31.54 -19.90
C ALA A 38 5.06 -31.15 -20.93
N VAL A 39 5.13 -31.89 -22.05
CA VAL A 39 5.99 -31.52 -23.18
C VAL A 39 5.13 -30.91 -24.28
N ASP A 40 5.46 -29.69 -24.68
CA ASP A 40 4.75 -28.94 -25.71
C ASP A 40 3.23 -28.90 -25.44
N GLY A 41 2.43 -29.40 -26.39
CA GLY A 41 0.97 -29.46 -26.30
C GLY A 41 0.41 -30.71 -25.61
N ASN A 42 1.25 -31.62 -25.11
CA ASN A 42 0.78 -32.88 -24.52
C ASN A 42 0.04 -32.64 -23.20
N GLU A 43 -0.79 -33.62 -22.81
CA GLU A 43 -1.47 -33.60 -21.52
C GLU A 43 -0.47 -33.67 -20.34
N PRO A 44 -0.73 -32.99 -19.22
CA PRO A 44 0.11 -33.06 -18.04
C PRO A 44 0.20 -34.48 -17.47
N VAL A 45 1.42 -34.93 -17.21
CA VAL A 45 1.77 -36.23 -16.62
C VAL A 45 2.13 -36.02 -15.16
N LEU A 46 1.51 -36.80 -14.27
CA LEU A 46 1.80 -36.84 -12.84
C LEU A 46 2.93 -37.83 -12.58
N TRP A 47 3.96 -37.38 -11.86
CA TRP A 47 5.00 -38.20 -11.28
C TRP A 47 4.86 -38.21 -9.75
N LEU A 48 5.02 -39.40 -9.16
CA LEU A 48 5.02 -39.62 -7.71
C LEU A 48 6.40 -40.09 -7.24
N PRO A 49 6.79 -39.85 -5.98
CA PRO A 49 8.12 -40.16 -5.46
C PRO A 49 8.60 -41.62 -5.60
N ASP A 50 7.67 -42.57 -5.73
CA ASP A 50 7.93 -44.00 -5.91
C ASP A 50 8.07 -44.42 -7.39
N CYS A 51 7.83 -43.50 -8.32
CA CYS A 51 7.95 -43.73 -9.75
C CYS A 51 9.38 -43.46 -10.27
N PRO A 52 9.82 -44.14 -11.34
CA PRO A 52 11.10 -43.82 -11.96
C PRO A 52 11.11 -42.38 -12.49
N VAL A 53 12.30 -41.77 -12.54
CA VAL A 53 12.49 -40.43 -13.11
C VAL A 53 11.96 -40.39 -14.55
N PRO A 54 11.15 -39.39 -14.91
CA PRO A 54 10.63 -39.32 -16.26
C PRO A 54 11.74 -39.15 -17.31
N HIS A 55 11.67 -39.93 -18.39
CA HIS A 55 12.68 -39.96 -19.45
C HIS A 55 12.92 -38.58 -20.09
N GLU A 56 11.90 -37.71 -20.10
CA GLU A 56 12.01 -36.32 -20.56
C GLU A 56 13.11 -35.54 -19.83
N PHE A 57 13.23 -35.67 -18.51
CA PHE A 57 14.27 -34.96 -17.75
C PHE A 57 15.67 -35.45 -18.13
N HIS A 58 15.84 -36.75 -18.40
CA HIS A 58 17.10 -37.29 -18.91
C HIS A 58 17.47 -36.75 -20.30
N ARG A 59 16.47 -36.54 -21.18
CA ARG A 59 16.69 -35.91 -22.49
C ARG A 59 17.10 -34.45 -22.37
N VAL A 60 16.44 -33.68 -21.49
CA VAL A 60 16.83 -32.29 -21.21
C VAL A 60 18.27 -32.22 -20.69
N ALA A 61 18.67 -33.16 -19.84
CA ALA A 61 20.03 -33.20 -19.30
C ALA A 61 21.09 -33.62 -20.34
N SER A 62 20.74 -34.57 -21.21
CA SER A 62 21.68 -35.15 -22.18
C SER A 62 21.91 -34.23 -23.39
N ASP A 63 20.85 -33.56 -23.85
CA ASP A 63 20.87 -32.68 -25.03
C ASP A 63 20.28 -31.28 -24.69
N PRO A 64 20.86 -30.54 -23.73
CA PRO A 64 20.27 -29.31 -23.20
C PRO A 64 19.99 -28.25 -24.27
N GLU A 65 20.87 -28.09 -25.26
CA GLU A 65 20.71 -27.12 -26.36
C GLU A 65 19.48 -27.38 -27.24
N LEU A 66 18.86 -28.56 -27.13
CA LEU A 66 17.66 -28.94 -27.88
C LEU A 66 16.38 -28.80 -27.06
N TRP A 67 16.42 -28.30 -25.82
CA TRP A 67 15.27 -28.25 -24.91
C TRP A 67 15.14 -26.92 -24.19
N GLN A 68 13.89 -26.62 -23.81
CA GLN A 68 13.57 -25.59 -22.82
C GLN A 68 12.88 -26.24 -21.64
N LEU A 69 13.31 -25.90 -20.42
CA LEU A 69 12.66 -26.29 -19.19
C LEU A 69 12.01 -25.07 -18.55
N VAL A 70 10.68 -25.04 -18.47
CA VAL A 70 9.91 -23.86 -18.04
C VAL A 70 9.15 -24.17 -16.75
N ALA A 71 9.34 -23.35 -15.72
CA ALA A 71 8.54 -23.35 -14.50
C ALA A 71 8.02 -21.94 -14.20
N HIS A 72 6.95 -21.84 -13.42
CA HIS A 72 6.53 -20.57 -12.83
C HIS A 72 7.13 -20.46 -11.43
N ASN A 73 7.84 -19.36 -11.13
CA ASN A 73 8.57 -19.16 -9.87
C ASN A 73 9.84 -20.02 -9.68
N TYR A 74 10.55 -20.37 -10.77
CA TYR A 74 11.66 -21.36 -10.78
C TYR A 74 12.67 -21.30 -9.61
N ASP A 75 12.88 -20.16 -8.91
CA ASP A 75 13.76 -20.12 -7.74
C ASP A 75 13.36 -21.18 -6.70
N PHE A 76 12.06 -21.47 -6.58
CA PHE A 76 11.56 -22.54 -5.74
C PHE A 76 11.79 -23.91 -6.37
N GLU A 77 11.29 -24.12 -7.59
CA GLU A 77 11.33 -25.42 -8.28
C GLU A 77 12.78 -25.90 -8.46
N ARG A 78 13.70 -24.98 -8.79
CA ARG A 78 15.14 -25.28 -8.91
C ARG A 78 15.77 -25.62 -7.57
N ALA A 79 15.46 -24.89 -6.50
CA ALA A 79 15.99 -25.22 -5.18
C ALA A 79 15.58 -26.65 -4.79
N ILE A 80 14.34 -27.07 -5.10
CA ILE A 80 13.87 -28.45 -4.91
C ILE A 80 14.56 -29.43 -5.87
N LEU A 81 14.73 -29.09 -7.16
CA LEU A 81 15.44 -29.93 -8.12
C LEU A 81 16.85 -30.25 -7.63
N GLU A 82 17.62 -29.23 -7.30
CA GLU A 82 19.04 -29.33 -6.96
C GLU A 82 19.27 -29.97 -5.58
N ASN A 83 18.46 -29.61 -4.58
CA ASN A 83 18.71 -30.02 -3.19
C ASN A 83 17.85 -31.21 -2.73
N VAL A 84 16.83 -31.59 -3.49
CA VAL A 84 15.94 -32.72 -3.15
C VAL A 84 15.90 -33.76 -4.26
N LEU A 85 15.46 -33.40 -5.48
CA LEU A 85 15.22 -34.38 -6.54
C LEU A 85 16.51 -35.03 -7.06
N VAL A 86 17.56 -34.25 -7.30
CA VAL A 86 18.86 -34.76 -7.75
C VAL A 86 19.50 -35.68 -6.70
N PRO A 87 19.72 -35.25 -5.44
CA PRO A 87 20.44 -36.08 -4.47
C PRO A 87 19.62 -37.26 -3.92
N ARG A 88 18.28 -37.15 -3.85
CA ARG A 88 17.44 -38.17 -3.16
C ARG A 88 16.57 -39.00 -4.09
N PHE A 89 16.22 -38.47 -5.27
CA PHE A 89 15.35 -39.13 -6.26
C PHE A 89 16.06 -39.36 -7.60
N PHE A 90 17.38 -39.10 -7.67
CA PHE A 90 18.24 -39.39 -8.82
C PHE A 90 17.80 -38.71 -10.12
N PHE A 91 17.11 -37.57 -10.03
CA PHE A 91 16.91 -36.70 -11.20
C PHE A 91 18.27 -36.25 -11.74
N PRO A 92 18.41 -36.06 -13.07
CA PRO A 92 19.65 -35.54 -13.62
C PRO A 92 19.81 -34.04 -13.30
N THR A 93 21.06 -33.60 -13.17
CA THR A 93 21.37 -32.17 -13.07
C THR A 93 21.03 -31.48 -14.39
N ILE A 94 20.27 -30.39 -14.32
CA ILE A 94 19.87 -29.60 -15.49
C ILE A 94 20.64 -28.27 -15.51
N PRO A 95 21.36 -27.93 -16.60
CA PRO A 95 22.06 -26.64 -16.72
C PRO A 95 21.12 -25.44 -16.57
N HIS A 96 21.60 -24.33 -16.00
CA HIS A 96 20.74 -23.15 -15.75
C HIS A 96 20.31 -22.42 -17.02
N HIS A 97 21.11 -22.43 -18.08
CA HIS A 97 20.83 -21.66 -19.29
C HIS A 97 19.59 -22.15 -20.06
N VAL A 98 19.19 -23.41 -19.87
CA VAL A 98 17.97 -24.00 -20.44
C VAL A 98 16.73 -23.86 -19.54
N GLN A 99 16.91 -23.37 -18.30
CA GLN A 99 15.83 -23.19 -17.33
C GLN A 99 15.22 -21.80 -17.42
N HIS A 100 13.93 -21.73 -17.72
CA HIS A 100 13.18 -20.51 -17.98
C HIS A 100 12.07 -20.29 -16.95
N CYS A 101 11.74 -19.01 -16.74
CA CYS A 101 10.77 -18.59 -15.75
C CYS A 101 9.63 -17.77 -16.35
N THR A 102 8.42 -18.31 -16.28
CA THR A 102 7.22 -17.56 -16.68
C THR A 102 6.96 -16.37 -15.75
N GLN A 103 7.27 -16.48 -14.45
CA GLN A 103 7.14 -15.35 -13.50
C GLN A 103 8.07 -14.19 -13.86
N ARG A 104 9.34 -14.46 -14.17
CA ARG A 104 10.30 -13.40 -14.52
C ARG A 104 9.99 -12.82 -15.90
N LEU A 105 9.51 -13.63 -16.83
CA LEU A 105 9.01 -13.17 -18.13
C LEU A 105 7.81 -12.21 -17.96
N ALA A 106 6.85 -12.58 -17.10
CA ALA A 106 5.71 -11.72 -16.77
C ALA A 106 6.17 -10.38 -16.17
N LEU A 107 7.04 -10.42 -15.15
CA LEU A 107 7.57 -9.22 -14.52
C LEU A 107 8.34 -8.31 -15.50
N ALA A 108 9.10 -8.90 -16.43
CA ALA A 108 9.81 -8.14 -17.46
C ALA A 108 8.87 -7.40 -18.42
N ASN A 109 7.66 -7.92 -18.60
CA ASN A 109 6.59 -7.30 -19.38
C ASN A 109 5.63 -6.47 -18.50
N ALA A 110 5.99 -6.20 -17.24
CA ALA A 110 5.19 -5.49 -16.23
C ALA A 110 3.86 -6.17 -15.85
N TYR A 111 3.74 -7.49 -16.05
CA TYR A 111 2.60 -8.30 -15.60
C TYR A 111 2.82 -8.88 -14.20
N PRO A 112 1.75 -9.27 -13.48
CA PRO A 112 1.84 -9.77 -12.10
C PRO A 112 2.71 -11.03 -11.95
N ALA A 113 3.37 -11.16 -10.79
CA ALA A 113 4.22 -12.32 -10.48
C ALA A 113 3.44 -13.57 -10.06
N GLU A 114 2.29 -13.40 -9.40
CA GLU A 114 1.47 -14.52 -8.92
C GLU A 114 0.71 -15.16 -10.09
N LEU A 115 0.81 -16.49 -10.26
CA LEU A 115 0.31 -17.19 -11.45
C LEU A 115 -1.18 -16.96 -11.72
N ASP A 116 -2.00 -16.92 -10.66
CA ASP A 116 -3.45 -16.68 -10.79
C ASP A 116 -3.76 -15.24 -11.20
N LEU A 117 -3.09 -14.27 -10.59
CA LEU A 117 -3.25 -12.86 -10.97
C LEU A 117 -2.69 -12.61 -12.38
N LEU A 118 -1.62 -13.31 -12.77
CA LEU A 118 -1.09 -13.31 -14.13
C LEU A 118 -2.13 -13.89 -15.12
N ALA A 119 -2.75 -15.02 -14.79
CA ALA A 119 -3.79 -15.62 -15.62
C ALA A 119 -4.98 -14.66 -15.81
N GLN A 120 -5.40 -13.98 -14.74
CA GLN A 120 -6.42 -12.93 -14.81
C GLN A 120 -5.98 -11.76 -15.70
N ALA A 121 -4.77 -11.24 -15.51
CA ALA A 121 -4.22 -10.13 -16.28
C ALA A 121 -4.05 -10.44 -17.79
N LEU A 122 -3.73 -11.70 -18.11
CA LEU A 122 -3.64 -12.19 -19.48
C LEU A 122 -5.00 -12.53 -20.10
N ASN A 123 -6.06 -12.60 -19.29
CA ASN A 123 -7.40 -13.07 -19.65
C ASN A 123 -7.43 -14.56 -20.05
N LEU A 124 -6.70 -15.39 -19.32
CA LEU A 124 -6.73 -16.85 -19.45
C LEU A 124 -7.93 -17.43 -18.68
N PRO A 125 -8.49 -18.59 -19.06
CA PRO A 125 -9.68 -19.17 -18.42
C PRO A 125 -9.38 -19.90 -17.09
N TYR A 126 -8.12 -19.95 -16.67
CA TYR A 126 -7.70 -20.72 -15.49
C TYR A 126 -7.85 -19.90 -14.20
N ARG A 127 -8.36 -20.52 -13.13
CA ARG A 127 -8.57 -19.89 -11.82
C ARG A 127 -8.17 -20.84 -10.71
N LYS A 128 -7.59 -20.31 -9.64
CA LYS A 128 -7.29 -21.09 -8.43
C LYS A 128 -8.58 -21.57 -7.75
N ASP A 129 -8.61 -22.86 -7.40
CA ASP A 129 -9.63 -23.44 -6.54
C ASP A 129 -9.24 -23.26 -5.05
N PRO A 130 -10.04 -22.51 -4.25
CA PRO A 130 -9.81 -22.37 -2.82
C PRO A 130 -9.84 -23.70 -2.05
N ALA A 131 -10.62 -24.68 -2.50
CA ALA A 131 -10.69 -26.00 -1.86
C ALA A 131 -9.38 -26.77 -2.06
N ALA A 132 -8.87 -26.82 -3.28
CA ALA A 132 -7.56 -27.42 -3.56
C ALA A 132 -6.41 -26.72 -2.82
N ARG A 133 -6.45 -25.39 -2.66
CA ARG A 133 -5.47 -24.66 -1.83
C ARG A 133 -5.52 -25.09 -0.36
N ARG A 134 -6.71 -25.24 0.23
CA ARG A 134 -6.86 -25.72 1.62
C ARG A 134 -6.36 -27.16 1.77
N ALA A 135 -6.67 -28.02 0.80
CA ALA A 135 -6.18 -29.40 0.75
C ALA A 135 -4.64 -29.45 0.69
N MET A 136 -4.03 -28.69 -0.22
CA MET A 136 -2.58 -28.54 -0.34
C MET A 136 -1.95 -28.12 0.99
N LEU A 137 -2.46 -27.06 1.64
CA LEU A 137 -1.92 -26.61 2.93
C LEU A 137 -2.03 -27.67 4.03
N ALA A 138 -3.11 -28.46 4.04
CA ALA A 138 -3.31 -29.50 5.04
C ALA A 138 -2.34 -30.68 4.90
N VAL A 139 -2.03 -31.10 3.66
CA VAL A 139 -1.10 -32.21 3.40
C VAL A 139 0.37 -31.77 3.39
N SER A 140 0.62 -30.48 3.10
CA SER A 140 1.97 -29.90 2.97
C SER A 140 2.51 -29.26 4.26
N ARG A 141 1.69 -29.16 5.33
CA ARG A 141 2.10 -28.68 6.66
C ARG A 141 1.92 -29.77 7.74
N PRO A 142 2.84 -29.85 8.73
CA PRO A 142 2.72 -30.85 9.78
C PRO A 142 1.54 -30.49 10.69
N LYS A 143 0.84 -31.50 11.22
CA LYS A 143 -0.23 -31.30 12.21
C LYS A 143 0.40 -30.83 13.53
N LEU A 144 0.05 -29.63 13.97
CA LEU A 144 0.41 -29.12 15.30
C LEU A 144 -0.34 -29.94 16.35
N SER A 145 0.33 -30.86 17.05
CA SER A 145 -0.28 -31.57 18.17
C SER A 145 -0.41 -30.61 19.36
N ARG A 146 -1.62 -30.14 19.68
CA ARG A 146 -1.88 -29.35 20.89
C ARG A 146 -1.64 -30.10 22.21
N GLN A 147 -1.24 -31.38 22.19
CA GLN A 147 -0.99 -32.16 23.40
C GLN A 147 0.22 -33.10 23.26
N ARG A 148 1.10 -33.02 24.27
CA ARG A 148 2.24 -33.86 24.68
C ARG A 148 3.64 -33.41 24.27
N LYS A 149 4.29 -32.72 25.23
CA LYS A 149 5.73 -32.82 25.49
C LYS A 149 6.14 -34.29 25.46
N GLY A 150 7.01 -34.67 24.53
CA GLY A 150 7.73 -35.95 24.56
C GLY A 150 7.63 -36.86 23.32
N SER A 151 6.93 -36.48 22.25
CA SER A 151 6.93 -37.24 20.98
C SER A 151 7.32 -36.33 19.81
N SER A 152 8.58 -36.42 19.37
CA SER A 152 9.23 -35.48 18.44
C SER A 152 9.03 -35.78 16.95
N VAL A 153 8.04 -36.59 16.55
CA VAL A 153 7.82 -36.93 15.13
C VAL A 153 6.67 -36.10 14.56
N PRO A 154 6.91 -35.22 13.57
CA PRO A 154 5.85 -34.49 12.88
C PRO A 154 4.92 -35.48 12.16
N THR A 155 3.60 -35.29 12.34
CA THR A 155 2.59 -36.10 11.63
C THR A 155 1.94 -35.27 10.53
N TRP A 156 1.58 -35.93 9.43
CA TRP A 156 1.05 -35.28 8.23
C TRP A 156 -0.40 -35.68 7.98
N ASP A 157 -1.13 -34.86 7.23
CA ASP A 157 -2.40 -35.31 6.66
C ASP A 157 -2.14 -36.22 5.46
N GLN A 158 -2.70 -37.43 5.48
CA GLN A 158 -2.57 -38.44 4.42
C GLN A 158 -3.91 -38.74 3.74
N ASP A 159 -4.89 -37.85 3.90
CA ASP A 159 -6.18 -37.98 3.24
C ASP A 159 -6.03 -38.02 1.71
N SER A 160 -6.35 -39.18 1.13
CA SER A 160 -6.28 -39.44 -0.31
C SER A 160 -7.10 -38.47 -1.16
N ALA A 161 -8.24 -37.97 -0.65
CA ALA A 161 -9.06 -37.01 -1.38
C ALA A 161 -8.39 -35.64 -1.45
N LYS A 162 -7.70 -35.23 -0.38
CA LYS A 162 -6.92 -33.98 -0.35
C LYS A 162 -5.68 -34.08 -1.24
N LEU A 163 -5.02 -35.23 -1.26
CA LEU A 163 -3.91 -35.49 -2.20
C LEU A 163 -4.39 -35.46 -3.65
N ALA A 164 -5.54 -36.05 -3.97
CA ALA A 164 -6.10 -35.97 -5.32
C ALA A 164 -6.37 -34.52 -5.76
N LEU A 165 -6.93 -33.68 -4.85
CA LEU A 165 -7.12 -32.25 -5.12
C LEU A 165 -5.80 -31.50 -5.32
N LEU A 166 -4.76 -31.83 -4.54
CA LEU A 166 -3.41 -31.29 -4.74
C LEU A 166 -2.89 -31.62 -6.14
N TYR A 167 -3.02 -32.88 -6.58
CA TYR A 167 -2.52 -33.32 -7.88
C TYR A 167 -3.22 -32.60 -9.04
N GLU A 168 -4.55 -32.45 -8.97
CA GLU A 168 -5.31 -31.70 -9.98
C GLU A 168 -4.94 -30.20 -10.00
N ARG A 169 -4.67 -29.61 -8.83
CA ARG A 169 -4.16 -28.23 -8.73
C ARG A 169 -2.80 -28.09 -9.40
N CYS A 170 -1.86 -29.01 -9.13
CA CYS A 170 -0.53 -29.00 -9.75
C CYS A 170 -0.61 -29.17 -11.28
N LYS A 171 -1.50 -30.02 -11.79
CA LYS A 171 -1.79 -30.11 -13.24
C LYS A 171 -2.30 -28.80 -13.81
N LEU A 172 -3.25 -28.14 -13.13
CA LEU A 172 -3.77 -26.85 -13.56
C LEU A 172 -2.68 -25.76 -13.57
N ASP A 173 -1.76 -25.78 -12.61
CA ASP A 173 -0.64 -24.82 -12.55
C ASP A 173 0.32 -25.03 -13.74
N VAL A 174 0.62 -26.27 -14.15
CA VAL A 174 1.39 -26.57 -15.38
C VAL A 174 0.67 -26.07 -16.64
N ILE A 175 -0.63 -26.34 -16.76
CA ILE A 175 -1.45 -25.87 -17.90
C ILE A 175 -1.44 -24.33 -17.97
N THR A 176 -1.61 -23.68 -16.81
CA THR A 176 -1.63 -22.21 -16.72
C THR A 176 -0.27 -21.61 -17.04
N THR A 177 0.81 -22.22 -16.54
CA THR A 177 2.20 -21.83 -16.83
C THR A 177 2.50 -21.91 -18.32
N ARG A 178 2.09 -22.99 -18.99
CA ARG A 178 2.21 -23.17 -20.44
C ARG A 178 1.43 -22.09 -21.20
N ALA A 179 0.18 -21.85 -20.84
CA ALA A 179 -0.66 -20.86 -21.51
C ALA A 179 -0.12 -19.42 -21.32
N ALA A 180 0.41 -19.10 -20.15
CA ALA A 180 1.07 -17.83 -19.90
C ALA A 180 2.36 -17.69 -20.72
N TRP A 181 3.21 -18.71 -20.74
CA TRP A 181 4.46 -18.74 -21.53
C TRP A 181 4.21 -18.55 -23.04
N GLN A 182 3.12 -19.10 -23.56
CA GLN A 182 2.73 -19.00 -24.97
C GLN A 182 1.92 -17.73 -25.29
N SER A 183 1.65 -16.88 -24.29
CA SER A 183 0.82 -15.69 -24.50
C SER A 183 1.53 -14.67 -25.39
N PRO A 184 0.87 -14.17 -26.46
CA PRO A 184 1.46 -13.14 -27.31
C PRO A 184 1.67 -11.79 -26.60
N LYS A 185 1.04 -11.61 -25.42
CA LYS A 185 1.21 -10.40 -24.58
C LYS A 185 2.54 -10.39 -23.81
N LEU A 186 3.20 -11.54 -23.67
CA LEU A 186 4.47 -11.65 -22.98
C LEU A 186 5.61 -11.76 -24.00
N THR A 187 6.31 -10.65 -24.24
CA THR A 187 7.44 -10.64 -25.18
C THR A 187 8.62 -11.38 -24.55
N PRO A 188 9.26 -12.33 -25.27
CA PRO A 188 10.47 -12.99 -24.80
C PRO A 188 11.58 -12.01 -24.42
N LEU A 189 12.38 -12.38 -23.43
CA LEU A 189 13.56 -11.59 -23.06
C LEU A 189 14.55 -11.54 -24.23
N SER A 190 15.17 -10.37 -24.43
CA SER A 190 16.32 -10.25 -25.32
C SER A 190 17.48 -11.10 -24.81
N ALA A 191 18.43 -11.45 -25.69
CA ALA A 191 19.60 -12.25 -25.31
C ALA A 191 20.40 -11.62 -24.15
N ILE A 192 20.52 -10.28 -24.13
CA ILE A 192 21.20 -9.54 -23.07
C ILE A 192 20.42 -9.60 -21.73
N GLU A 193 19.09 -9.41 -21.75
CA GLU A 193 18.29 -9.50 -20.52
C GLU A 193 18.23 -10.94 -19.99
N ARG A 194 18.24 -11.93 -20.89
CA ARG A 194 18.37 -13.33 -20.50
C ARG A 194 19.73 -13.59 -19.84
N ARG A 195 20.82 -12.99 -20.33
CA ARG A 195 22.13 -13.10 -19.68
C ARG A 195 22.12 -12.49 -18.28
N TYR A 196 21.61 -11.27 -18.11
CA TYR A 196 21.48 -10.65 -16.79
C TYR A 196 20.60 -11.45 -15.84
N GLN A 197 19.57 -12.12 -16.37
CA GLN A 197 18.79 -13.07 -15.57
C GLN A 197 19.64 -14.25 -15.10
N LEU A 198 20.51 -14.83 -15.94
CA LEU A 198 21.44 -15.90 -15.53
C LEU A 198 22.49 -15.42 -14.52
N GLU A 199 22.86 -14.15 -14.54
CA GLU A 199 23.74 -13.56 -13.52
C GLU A 199 22.99 -13.32 -12.19
N ASP A 200 21.74 -12.82 -12.22
CA ASP A 200 20.85 -12.75 -11.05
C ASP A 200 20.74 -14.12 -10.37
N LEU A 201 20.74 -15.18 -11.17
CA LEU A 201 20.75 -16.55 -10.68
C LEU A 201 22.03 -16.92 -9.97
N ALA A 202 23.16 -16.74 -10.64
CA ALA A 202 24.45 -17.07 -10.08
C ALA A 202 24.71 -16.30 -8.78
N ILE A 203 24.31 -15.03 -8.71
CA ILE A 203 24.38 -14.20 -7.50
C ILE A 203 23.50 -14.79 -6.39
N ASN A 204 22.25 -15.14 -6.69
CA ASN A 204 21.34 -15.72 -5.69
C ASN A 204 21.79 -17.11 -5.20
N ASP A 205 22.39 -17.94 -6.07
CA ASP A 205 22.93 -19.26 -5.73
C ASP A 205 24.21 -19.17 -4.88
N ARG A 206 25.06 -18.17 -5.15
CA ARG A 206 26.18 -17.84 -4.27
C ARG A 206 25.67 -17.35 -2.94
N GLY A 207 24.76 -16.38 -2.93
CA GLY A 207 24.30 -15.71 -1.72
C GLY A 207 25.38 -14.91 -1.00
N VAL A 208 24.96 -14.15 0.00
CA VAL A 208 25.86 -13.39 0.89
C VAL A 208 25.94 -14.07 2.25
N ARG A 209 27.13 -14.13 2.83
CA ARG A 209 27.37 -14.80 4.11
C ARG A 209 26.86 -13.95 5.28
N LEU A 210 26.22 -14.62 6.23
CA LEU A 210 25.74 -14.08 7.49
C LEU A 210 26.82 -14.26 8.56
N ASP A 211 27.11 -13.21 9.30
CA ASP A 211 27.80 -13.32 10.58
C ASP A 211 26.82 -13.89 11.62
N ARG A 212 26.77 -15.23 11.71
CA ARG A 212 25.82 -15.92 12.59
C ARG A 212 26.03 -15.56 14.05
N ALA A 213 27.28 -15.40 14.50
CA ALA A 213 27.59 -15.07 15.88
C ALA A 213 27.03 -13.69 16.24
N PHE A 214 27.31 -12.68 15.41
CA PHE A 214 26.77 -11.34 15.59
C PHE A 214 25.24 -11.33 15.49
N ALA A 215 24.65 -11.95 14.47
CA ALA A 215 23.20 -11.94 14.27
C ALA A 215 22.44 -12.67 15.40
N THR A 216 23.02 -13.74 15.94
CA THR A 216 22.47 -14.48 17.09
C THR A 216 22.50 -13.61 18.34
N ALA A 217 23.66 -13.03 18.66
CA ALA A 217 23.79 -12.16 19.83
C ALA A 217 22.91 -10.90 19.71
N ALA A 218 22.82 -10.29 18.54
CA ALA A 218 21.93 -9.16 18.27
C ALA A 218 20.45 -9.52 18.44
N ARG A 219 20.01 -10.71 17.97
CA ARG A 219 18.65 -11.21 18.21
C ARG A 219 18.40 -11.41 19.70
N ASP A 220 19.32 -12.04 20.42
CA ASP A 220 19.14 -12.40 21.83
C ASP A 220 19.12 -11.14 22.71
N LEU A 221 20.01 -10.19 22.46
CA LEU A 221 19.98 -8.87 23.10
C LEU A 221 18.66 -8.15 22.80
N ALA A 222 18.17 -8.19 21.56
CA ALA A 222 16.89 -7.56 21.23
C ALA A 222 15.70 -8.21 21.95
N ILE A 223 15.71 -9.53 22.15
CA ILE A 223 14.71 -10.23 22.95
C ILE A 223 14.78 -9.77 24.40
N GLN A 224 15.98 -9.77 25.00
CA GLN A 224 16.20 -9.35 26.39
C GLN A 224 15.71 -7.92 26.64
N GLU A 225 16.09 -6.97 25.79
CA GLU A 225 15.67 -5.57 25.91
C GLU A 225 14.16 -5.39 25.76
N ARG A 226 13.53 -6.11 24.83
CA ARG A 226 12.07 -6.06 24.66
C ARG A 226 11.34 -6.67 25.85
N THR A 227 11.86 -7.76 26.42
CA THR A 227 11.32 -8.37 27.63
C THR A 227 11.41 -7.43 28.82
N ALA A 228 12.56 -6.77 29.03
CA ALA A 228 12.73 -5.78 30.09
C ALA A 228 11.73 -4.60 29.95
N ILE A 229 11.52 -4.09 28.73
CA ILE A 229 10.51 -3.07 28.47
C ILE A 229 9.09 -3.60 28.73
N GLY A 230 8.80 -4.85 28.37
CA GLY A 230 7.52 -5.51 28.64
C GLY A 230 7.20 -5.59 30.13
N LEU A 231 8.18 -6.00 30.95
CA LEU A 231 8.05 -6.01 32.41
C LEU A 231 7.78 -4.60 32.96
N ARG A 232 8.52 -3.59 32.48
CA ARG A 232 8.30 -2.20 32.90
C ARG A 232 6.93 -1.67 32.50
N LEU A 233 6.44 -2.02 31.31
CA LEU A 233 5.07 -1.71 30.89
C LEU A 233 4.05 -2.39 31.79
N GLN A 234 4.28 -3.65 32.16
CA GLN A 234 3.40 -4.41 33.03
C GLN A 234 3.30 -3.76 34.42
N GLU A 235 4.43 -3.32 34.98
CA GLU A 235 4.47 -2.57 36.24
C GLU A 235 3.74 -1.23 36.13
N LEU A 236 4.10 -0.41 35.14
CA LEU A 236 3.54 0.93 34.95
C LEU A 236 2.02 0.89 34.71
N THR A 237 1.52 -0.14 34.03
CA THR A 237 0.11 -0.25 33.64
C THR A 237 -0.68 -1.25 34.48
N HIS A 238 -0.10 -1.76 35.57
CA HIS A 238 -0.69 -2.79 36.43
C HIS A 238 -1.24 -4.00 35.65
N GLY A 239 -0.49 -4.47 34.66
CA GLY A 239 -0.85 -5.63 33.83
C GLY A 239 -1.75 -5.33 32.63
N THR A 240 -2.19 -4.09 32.44
CA THR A 240 -3.03 -3.71 31.29
C THR A 240 -2.27 -3.89 29.98
N ILE A 241 -1.01 -3.46 29.95
CA ILE A 241 -0.11 -3.59 28.80
C ILE A 241 1.09 -4.44 29.21
N THR A 242 1.27 -5.57 28.53
CA THR A 242 2.36 -6.52 28.79
C THR A 242 3.42 -6.53 27.68
N SER A 243 3.11 -5.97 26.51
CA SER A 243 4.04 -5.86 25.39
C SER A 243 3.86 -4.55 24.63
N ALA A 244 4.98 -4.01 24.14
CA ALA A 244 5.01 -2.84 23.27
C ALA A 244 4.27 -3.04 21.93
N ASP A 245 3.93 -4.28 21.56
CA ASP A 245 3.18 -4.57 20.33
C ASP A 245 1.65 -4.38 20.48
N GLN A 246 1.14 -4.24 21.71
CA GLN A 246 -0.30 -4.12 22.00
C GLN A 246 -0.85 -2.71 21.70
N VAL A 247 -0.74 -2.27 20.44
CA VAL A 247 -1.07 -0.90 19.98
C VAL A 247 -2.46 -0.46 20.40
N LYS A 248 -3.48 -1.33 20.28
CA LYS A 248 -4.86 -1.04 20.69
C LYS A 248 -4.94 -0.62 22.16
N ARG A 249 -4.33 -1.42 23.05
CA ARG A 249 -4.31 -1.14 24.50
C ARG A 249 -3.57 0.16 24.85
N PHE A 250 -2.49 0.48 24.15
CA PHE A 250 -1.81 1.77 24.30
C PHE A 250 -2.75 2.95 23.98
N LEU A 251 -3.46 2.88 22.85
CA LEU A 251 -4.40 3.94 22.44
C LEU A 251 -5.56 4.07 23.43
N GLU A 252 -6.12 2.95 23.89
CA GLU A 252 -7.19 2.93 24.89
C GLU A 252 -6.75 3.61 26.21
N VAL A 253 -5.59 3.23 26.75
CA VAL A 253 -5.05 3.79 27.99
C VAL A 253 -4.74 5.28 27.87
N ILE A 254 -4.17 5.72 26.74
CA ILE A 254 -3.85 7.13 26.50
C ILE A 254 -5.13 7.95 26.32
N ASN A 255 -6.07 7.47 25.51
CA ASN A 255 -7.30 8.20 25.21
C ASN A 255 -8.25 8.26 26.42
N ALA A 256 -8.26 7.23 27.27
CA ALA A 256 -8.98 7.25 28.55
C ALA A 256 -8.53 8.38 29.49
N ARG A 257 -7.32 8.93 29.28
CA ARG A 257 -6.76 10.06 30.05
C ARG A 257 -7.03 11.42 29.39
N GLY A 258 -7.90 11.48 28.38
CA GLY A 258 -8.33 12.73 27.74
C GLY A 258 -7.46 13.19 26.58
N HIS A 259 -6.57 12.32 26.08
CA HIS A 259 -5.81 12.55 24.85
C HIS A 259 -6.57 12.02 23.63
N ASP A 260 -6.27 12.53 22.44
CA ASP A 260 -6.87 12.08 21.18
C ASP A 260 -5.79 11.54 20.24
N MET A 261 -5.48 10.25 20.38
CA MET A 261 -4.56 9.52 19.52
C MET A 261 -5.29 8.44 18.73
N THR A 262 -5.10 8.44 17.42
CA THR A 262 -5.61 7.42 16.49
C THR A 262 -4.51 6.46 16.00
N SER A 263 -3.24 6.81 16.21
CA SER A 263 -2.08 6.04 15.73
C SER A 263 -0.88 6.23 16.67
N LEU A 264 -0.03 5.20 16.78
CA LEU A 264 1.26 5.25 17.48
C LEU A 264 2.44 5.34 16.50
N SER A 265 2.22 5.87 15.30
CA SER A 265 3.30 6.14 14.36
C SER A 265 4.35 7.08 14.97
N LYS A 266 5.59 7.02 14.48
CA LYS A 266 6.70 7.88 14.96
C LYS A 266 6.29 9.37 15.00
N ASN A 267 5.55 9.82 13.98
CA ASN A 267 5.08 11.20 13.88
C ASN A 267 3.94 11.49 14.86
N ALA A 268 2.98 10.56 15.02
CA ALA A 268 1.89 10.73 15.98
C ALA A 268 2.40 10.79 17.43
N VAL A 269 3.34 9.90 17.79
CA VAL A 269 4.00 9.90 19.10
C VAL A 269 4.78 11.20 19.31
N ALA A 270 5.56 11.65 18.33
CA ALA A 270 6.31 12.91 18.44
C ALA A 270 5.39 14.13 18.60
N LYS A 271 4.28 14.17 17.84
CA LYS A 271 3.26 15.23 17.94
C LYS A 271 2.59 15.24 19.30
N MET A 272 2.26 14.07 19.86
CA MET A 272 1.69 13.96 21.19
C MET A 272 2.69 14.41 22.26
N LEU A 273 3.94 13.95 22.23
CA LEU A 273 4.94 14.40 23.20
C LEU A 273 5.15 15.94 23.16
N ALA A 274 4.98 16.57 21.99
CA ALA A 274 5.05 18.01 21.85
C ALA A 274 3.88 18.77 22.50
N THR A 275 2.73 18.13 22.75
CA THR A 275 1.61 18.74 23.51
C THR A 275 1.85 18.75 25.02
N LYS A 276 2.95 18.13 25.48
CA LYS A 276 3.33 17.98 26.89
C LYS A 276 2.23 17.28 27.71
N PRO A 277 1.92 16.00 27.41
CA PRO A 277 0.93 15.22 28.15
C PRO A 277 1.44 14.93 29.57
N ASP A 278 0.59 14.32 30.40
CA ASP A 278 0.97 13.94 31.76
C ASP A 278 2.11 12.91 31.79
N ASP A 279 2.92 12.94 32.86
CA ASP A 279 4.15 12.14 32.99
C ASP A 279 3.93 10.64 32.76
N TYR A 280 2.75 10.12 33.12
CA TYR A 280 2.37 8.75 32.86
C TYR A 280 2.33 8.43 31.35
N VAL A 281 1.67 9.28 30.57
CA VAL A 281 1.57 9.14 29.11
C VAL A 281 2.92 9.37 28.45
N VAL A 282 3.74 10.29 28.98
CA VAL A 282 5.13 10.46 28.54
C VAL A 282 5.91 9.16 28.71
N GLN A 283 5.95 8.59 29.91
CA GLN A 283 6.68 7.34 30.19
C GLN A 283 6.20 6.18 29.30
N LEU A 284 4.90 6.03 29.13
CA LEU A 284 4.29 4.99 28.32
C LEU A 284 4.67 5.14 26.82
N LEU A 285 4.58 6.35 26.28
CA LEU A 285 4.99 6.65 24.91
C LEU A 285 6.50 6.50 24.70
N GLU A 286 7.32 6.81 25.71
CA GLU A 286 8.77 6.64 25.65
C GLU A 286 9.19 5.16 25.66
N LEU A 287 8.60 4.35 26.54
CA LEU A 287 8.81 2.89 26.54
C LEU A 287 8.40 2.28 25.20
N ARG A 288 7.25 2.70 24.64
CA ARG A 288 6.81 2.29 23.32
C ARG A 288 7.81 2.71 22.24
N ARG A 289 8.25 3.97 22.23
CA ARG A 289 9.22 4.52 21.26
C ARG A 289 10.55 3.77 21.30
N THR A 290 10.98 3.38 22.49
CA THR A 290 12.18 2.58 22.75
C THR A 290 12.04 1.17 22.17
N ALA A 291 10.93 0.48 22.45
CA ALA A 291 10.69 -0.89 21.94
C ALA A 291 10.28 -0.96 20.45
N ALA A 292 9.78 0.13 19.86
CA ALA A 292 9.28 0.21 18.48
C ALA A 292 10.36 0.12 17.39
N ARG A 293 11.22 -0.90 17.44
CA ARG A 293 12.38 -1.05 16.54
C ARG A 293 12.22 -2.27 15.65
N ALA A 294 11.44 -2.14 14.58
CA ALA A 294 11.21 -3.23 13.62
C ALA A 294 12.49 -3.75 12.95
N SER A 295 13.58 -2.97 12.94
CA SER A 295 14.88 -3.36 12.39
C SER A 295 15.48 -4.58 13.08
N VAL A 296 15.24 -4.79 14.37
CA VAL A 296 15.83 -5.92 15.12
C VAL A 296 15.16 -7.25 14.78
N ASN A 297 13.91 -7.24 14.29
CA ASN A 297 13.23 -8.45 13.82
C ASN A 297 13.90 -9.05 12.58
N LYS A 298 14.74 -8.28 11.88
CA LYS A 298 15.47 -8.74 10.70
C LYS A 298 16.50 -9.83 11.04
N PHE A 299 17.12 -9.81 12.23
CA PHE A 299 18.12 -10.81 12.60
C PHE A 299 17.54 -12.22 12.69
N LYS A 300 16.35 -12.38 13.30
CA LYS A 300 15.62 -13.66 13.30
C LYS A 300 15.40 -14.16 11.86
N ARG A 301 15.00 -13.26 10.97
CA ARG A 301 14.73 -13.58 9.58
C ARG A 301 15.99 -13.96 8.80
N MET A 302 17.11 -13.25 9.03
CA MET A 302 18.41 -13.57 8.44
C MET A 302 18.91 -14.94 8.88
N LEU A 303 18.81 -15.26 10.17
CA LEU A 303 19.20 -16.56 10.72
C LEU A 303 18.39 -17.71 10.10
N ALA A 304 17.11 -17.49 9.79
CA ALA A 304 16.27 -18.48 9.11
C ALA A 304 16.61 -18.64 7.61
N TYR A 305 17.12 -17.59 6.96
CA TYR A 305 17.53 -17.60 5.55
C TYR A 305 18.94 -18.15 5.32
N ALA A 306 19.77 -18.18 6.37
CA ALA A 306 21.13 -18.70 6.32
C ALA A 306 21.15 -20.12 6.92
N PRO A 307 21.27 -21.18 6.11
CA PRO A 307 21.48 -22.54 6.62
C PRO A 307 22.74 -22.61 7.49
N VAL A 308 22.72 -23.44 8.54
CA VAL A 308 23.89 -23.62 9.44
C VAL A 308 25.07 -24.30 8.72
N THR A 309 24.81 -24.95 7.59
CA THR A 309 25.81 -25.66 6.79
C THR A 309 26.86 -24.74 6.17
N ASP A 310 26.49 -23.50 5.82
CA ASP A 310 27.40 -22.56 5.16
C ASP A 310 27.17 -21.07 5.50
N ASP A 311 26.17 -20.76 6.32
CA ASP A 311 25.80 -19.41 6.72
C ASP A 311 25.45 -18.47 5.56
N ARG A 312 25.10 -18.97 4.37
CA ARG A 312 24.83 -18.13 3.20
C ARG A 312 23.34 -17.92 2.97
N MET A 313 22.95 -16.64 2.94
CA MET A 313 21.59 -16.23 2.58
C MET A 313 21.44 -16.17 1.06
N ARG A 314 20.57 -17.05 0.53
CA ARG A 314 20.31 -17.22 -0.91
C ARG A 314 18.90 -16.81 -1.29
N GLY A 315 18.67 -16.53 -2.58
CA GLY A 315 17.35 -16.13 -3.09
C GLY A 315 16.83 -14.82 -2.45
N THR A 316 17.74 -13.88 -2.18
CA THR A 316 17.40 -12.61 -1.52
C THR A 316 17.13 -11.48 -2.51
N LEU A 317 17.35 -11.70 -3.81
CA LEU A 317 17.20 -10.72 -4.87
C LEU A 317 16.27 -11.22 -5.97
N ARG A 318 15.51 -10.30 -6.53
CA ARG A 318 14.66 -10.56 -7.70
C ARG A 318 14.77 -9.44 -8.72
N MET A 319 15.31 -9.76 -9.89
CA MET A 319 15.25 -8.92 -11.08
C MET A 319 13.80 -8.63 -11.49
N TYR A 320 13.54 -7.42 -11.99
CA TYR A 320 12.19 -6.91 -12.33
C TYR A 320 11.22 -6.85 -11.13
N GLY A 321 11.73 -6.66 -9.92
CA GLY A 321 10.91 -6.39 -8.75
C GLY A 321 10.30 -4.99 -8.73
N GLY A 322 10.89 -4.03 -9.45
CA GLY A 322 10.35 -2.67 -9.64
C GLY A 322 10.10 -2.33 -11.11
N ALA A 323 9.08 -1.50 -11.36
CA ALA A 323 8.60 -1.13 -12.71
C ALA A 323 9.68 -0.75 -13.74
N PRO A 324 10.74 0.04 -13.44
CA PRO A 324 11.78 0.37 -14.42
C PRO A 324 12.74 -0.79 -14.74
N GLY A 325 12.51 -2.00 -14.20
CA GLY A 325 13.35 -3.18 -14.34
C GLY A 325 14.31 -3.41 -13.16
N ARG A 326 14.20 -2.61 -12.09
CA ARG A 326 15.07 -2.69 -10.91
C ARG A 326 14.90 -4.02 -10.17
N TRP A 327 15.98 -4.45 -9.54
CA TRP A 327 15.93 -5.53 -8.56
C TRP A 327 15.20 -5.10 -7.29
N SER A 328 14.54 -6.06 -6.65
CA SER A 328 13.96 -5.93 -5.30
C SER A 328 14.57 -6.95 -4.35
N GLY A 329 14.72 -6.57 -3.09
CA GLY A 329 15.05 -7.49 -2.01
C GLY A 329 13.85 -8.37 -1.59
N LEU A 330 14.09 -9.66 -1.38
CA LEU A 330 13.15 -10.64 -0.85
C LEU A 330 13.57 -11.08 0.57
N GLY A 331 12.67 -11.75 1.29
CA GLY A 331 12.95 -12.32 2.61
C GLY A 331 13.38 -11.27 3.64
N PRO A 332 14.62 -11.31 4.17
CA PRO A 332 15.13 -10.31 5.11
C PRO A 332 15.26 -8.88 4.54
N GLN A 333 15.07 -8.70 3.22
CA GLN A 333 15.18 -7.42 2.51
C GLN A 333 16.51 -6.70 2.80
N LEU A 334 17.61 -7.33 2.38
CA LEU A 334 18.97 -6.85 2.63
C LEU A 334 19.25 -5.46 2.02
N GLN A 335 18.56 -5.11 0.93
CA GLN A 335 18.64 -3.77 0.30
C GLN A 335 18.09 -2.63 1.19
N ASN A 336 17.34 -2.97 2.24
CA ASN A 336 16.74 -2.01 3.17
C ASN A 336 17.42 -2.02 4.55
N LEU A 337 18.69 -2.47 4.63
CA LEU A 337 19.48 -2.36 5.86
C LEU A 337 19.99 -0.94 6.06
N LYS A 338 19.91 -0.46 7.30
CA LYS A 338 20.20 0.93 7.64
C LYS A 338 21.69 1.21 7.50
N LYS A 339 22.04 2.37 6.93
CA LYS A 339 23.43 2.84 6.88
C LYS A 339 23.89 3.28 8.26
N ASN A 340 25.20 3.17 8.52
CA ASN A 340 25.84 3.67 9.74
C ASN A 340 25.97 5.20 9.71
N GLU A 341 24.84 5.91 9.78
CA GLU A 341 24.82 7.38 9.76
C GLU A 341 25.25 8.00 11.10
N GLY A 342 25.26 7.20 12.18
CA GLY A 342 25.60 7.63 13.53
C GLY A 342 27.11 7.67 13.82
N ASN A 343 27.94 7.35 12.83
CA ASN A 343 29.40 7.19 12.99
C ASN A 343 29.78 6.20 14.10
N LEU A 344 29.02 5.12 14.23
CA LEU A 344 29.24 4.12 15.27
C LEU A 344 30.53 3.32 14.97
N PRO A 345 31.38 3.05 15.97
CA PRO A 345 32.64 2.34 15.76
C PRO A 345 32.41 0.85 15.45
N LEU A 346 33.31 0.27 14.66
CA LEU A 346 33.26 -1.17 14.33
C LEU A 346 33.43 -2.07 15.56
N SER A 347 34.05 -1.60 16.65
CA SER A 347 34.19 -2.35 17.90
C SER A 347 32.85 -2.76 18.51
N LEU A 348 31.75 -2.07 18.18
CA LEU A 348 30.41 -2.47 18.60
C LEU A 348 29.98 -3.84 18.08
N ILE A 349 30.55 -4.31 16.97
CA ILE A 349 30.31 -5.67 16.47
C ILE A 349 30.75 -6.69 17.53
N ASP A 350 31.94 -6.49 18.10
CA ASP A 350 32.48 -7.39 19.12
C ASP A 350 31.79 -7.21 20.47
N HIS A 351 31.42 -5.99 20.88
CA HIS A 351 30.59 -5.79 22.08
C HIS A 351 29.23 -6.50 21.97
N VAL A 352 28.59 -6.45 20.80
CA VAL A 352 27.34 -7.19 20.55
C VAL A 352 27.57 -8.70 20.59
N ARG A 353 28.61 -9.22 19.91
CA ARG A 353 28.96 -10.65 19.95
C ARG A 353 29.19 -11.16 21.37
N ASN A 354 29.84 -10.34 22.21
CA ASN A 354 30.16 -10.68 23.60
C ASN A 354 29.00 -10.44 24.58
N GLY A 355 27.90 -9.82 24.14
CA GLY A 355 26.78 -9.48 25.01
C GLY A 355 27.10 -8.38 26.03
N ASP A 356 28.05 -7.49 25.72
CA ASP A 356 28.49 -6.41 26.61
C ASP A 356 27.47 -5.26 26.63
N ARG A 357 26.42 -5.45 27.44
CA ARG A 357 25.28 -4.53 27.53
C ARG A 357 25.70 -3.12 27.97
N ALA A 358 26.64 -3.01 28.91
CA ALA A 358 27.12 -1.73 29.42
C ALA A 358 27.85 -0.94 28.33
N ALA A 359 28.76 -1.58 27.58
CA ALA A 359 29.43 -0.92 26.47
C ALA A 359 28.47 -0.50 25.35
N ILE A 360 27.45 -1.31 25.05
CA ILE A 360 26.42 -0.97 24.05
C ILE A 360 25.57 0.22 24.52
N GLY A 361 25.15 0.21 25.80
CA GLY A 361 24.36 1.27 26.42
C GLY A 361 25.06 2.63 26.43
N ALA A 362 26.39 2.65 26.50
CA ALA A 362 27.19 3.88 26.43
C ALA A 362 27.01 4.66 25.11
N TYR A 363 26.57 3.99 24.03
CA TYR A 363 26.29 4.62 22.74
C TYR A 363 24.79 4.94 22.53
N GLY A 364 23.96 4.67 23.53
CA GLY A 364 22.53 4.98 23.54
C GLY A 364 21.64 3.74 23.60
N ASN A 365 20.42 3.87 23.07
CA ASN A 365 19.42 2.81 23.12
C ASN A 365 19.89 1.55 22.37
N PRO A 366 20.03 0.37 23.03
CA PRO A 366 20.55 -0.84 22.39
C PRO A 366 19.75 -1.29 21.16
N LEU A 367 18.41 -1.24 21.22
CA LEU A 367 17.55 -1.65 20.09
C LEU A 367 17.69 -0.73 18.87
N ALA A 368 17.88 0.57 19.09
CA ALA A 368 18.14 1.53 18.03
C ALA A 368 19.53 1.29 17.41
N LEU A 369 20.54 1.10 18.26
CA LEU A 369 21.92 0.82 17.87
C LEU A 369 22.01 -0.45 17.02
N LEU A 370 21.40 -1.55 17.45
CA LEU A 370 21.34 -2.79 16.67
C LEU A 370 20.72 -2.58 15.28
N GLY A 371 19.74 -1.68 15.16
CA GLY A 371 19.21 -1.28 13.86
C GLY A 371 20.22 -0.51 13.00
N ASP A 372 20.98 0.40 13.62
CA ASP A 372 21.97 1.26 12.97
C ASP A 372 23.19 0.49 12.46
N ILE A 373 23.59 -0.59 13.15
CA ILE A 373 24.69 -1.47 12.74
C ILE A 373 24.20 -2.75 12.03
N SER A 374 22.93 -2.82 11.63
CA SER A 374 22.34 -4.05 11.05
C SER A 374 23.06 -4.58 9.80
N ARG A 375 23.77 -3.73 9.06
CA ARG A 375 24.60 -4.13 7.93
C ARG A 375 25.81 -4.99 8.32
N ALA A 376 26.29 -4.91 9.56
CA ALA A 376 27.34 -5.79 10.08
C ALA A 376 26.92 -7.27 10.16
N ALA A 377 25.63 -7.58 9.97
CA ALA A 377 25.20 -8.96 9.81
C ALA A 377 25.76 -9.62 8.54
N LEU A 378 26.15 -8.85 7.52
CA LEU A 378 26.74 -9.41 6.31
C LEU A 378 28.27 -9.37 6.43
N CYS A 379 28.94 -10.49 6.15
CA CYS A 379 30.39 -10.61 6.25
C CYS A 379 30.98 -11.41 5.09
N ALA A 380 32.31 -11.33 4.93
CA ALA A 380 33.07 -12.18 4.04
C ALA A 380 33.35 -13.57 4.67
N ALA A 381 33.70 -14.55 3.83
CA ALA A 381 34.35 -15.78 4.27
C ALA A 381 35.70 -15.49 4.94
N GLN A 382 36.19 -16.44 5.72
CA GLN A 382 37.52 -16.34 6.34
C GLN A 382 38.59 -16.16 5.25
N GLY A 383 39.53 -15.24 5.47
CA GLY A 383 40.59 -14.90 4.50
C GLY A 383 40.12 -14.12 3.26
N HIS A 384 38.86 -13.70 3.25
CA HIS A 384 38.25 -12.87 2.20
C HIS A 384 37.82 -11.52 2.78
N GLU A 385 37.59 -10.56 1.89
CA GLU A 385 36.98 -9.26 2.19
C GLU A 385 35.75 -9.04 1.31
N LEU A 386 34.77 -8.31 1.84
CA LEU A 386 33.72 -7.72 1.04
C LEU A 386 34.25 -6.42 0.47
N LYS A 387 34.22 -6.29 -0.86
CA LYS A 387 34.52 -5.04 -1.56
C LYS A 387 33.27 -4.58 -2.26
N SER A 388 32.80 -3.39 -1.92
CA SER A 388 31.62 -2.81 -2.51
C SER A 388 31.94 -1.47 -3.14
N GLY A 389 31.24 -1.13 -4.22
CA GLY A 389 31.32 0.22 -4.76
C GLY A 389 30.01 0.71 -5.34
N ASP A 390 29.75 2.00 -5.09
CA ASP A 390 28.53 2.71 -5.45
C ASP A 390 28.79 3.74 -6.56
N PHE A 391 27.81 3.89 -7.46
CA PHE A 391 27.80 5.00 -8.40
C PHE A 391 27.45 6.32 -7.70
N SER A 392 28.24 7.35 -7.94
CA SER A 392 28.02 8.68 -7.36
C SER A 392 26.90 9.43 -8.07
N ALA A 393 25.77 9.61 -7.37
CA ALA A 393 24.63 10.41 -7.82
C ALA A 393 24.07 9.99 -9.21
N ILE A 394 24.04 8.68 -9.47
CA ILE A 394 23.77 8.10 -10.80
C ILE A 394 22.51 8.64 -11.48
N GLU A 395 21.41 8.80 -10.75
CA GLU A 395 20.15 9.28 -11.33
C GLU A 395 20.25 10.76 -11.79
N SER A 396 21.02 11.59 -11.09
CA SER A 396 21.29 12.98 -11.51
C SER A 396 22.19 13.04 -12.75
N VAL A 397 23.20 12.16 -12.81
CA VAL A 397 24.11 12.05 -13.97
C VAL A 397 23.33 11.58 -15.20
N VAL A 398 22.54 10.52 -15.07
CA VAL A 398 21.72 9.96 -16.15
C VAL A 398 20.69 10.98 -16.62
N LEU A 399 19.97 11.64 -15.71
CA LEU A 399 18.99 12.67 -16.09
C LEU A 399 19.64 13.80 -16.90
N ALA A 400 20.79 14.31 -16.46
CA ALA A 400 21.53 15.34 -17.19
C ALA A 400 21.97 14.88 -18.58
N TRP A 401 22.42 13.63 -18.69
CA TRP A 401 22.87 13.05 -19.96
C TRP A 401 21.71 12.86 -20.96
N LEU A 402 20.61 12.26 -20.51
CA LEU A 402 19.40 12.10 -21.33
C LEU A 402 18.80 13.45 -21.74
N ALA A 403 18.84 14.45 -20.85
CA ALA A 403 18.34 15.78 -21.13
C ALA A 403 19.27 16.61 -22.04
N GLY A 404 20.58 16.35 -22.01
CA GLY A 404 21.60 17.21 -22.62
C GLY A 404 21.92 18.47 -21.80
N GLU A 405 21.89 18.36 -20.47
CA GLU A 405 22.16 19.47 -19.54
C GLU A 405 23.68 19.69 -19.38
N GLN A 406 24.30 20.30 -20.40
CA GLN A 406 25.76 20.31 -20.60
C GLN A 406 26.57 20.85 -19.41
N TRP A 407 26.13 21.95 -18.78
CA TRP A 407 26.87 22.54 -17.67
C TRP A 407 27.02 21.57 -16.48
N LYS A 408 26.04 20.69 -16.29
CA LYS A 408 26.03 19.69 -15.22
C LYS A 408 27.00 18.55 -15.56
N LEU A 409 26.97 18.09 -16.81
CA LEU A 409 27.89 17.07 -17.33
C LEU A 409 29.34 17.54 -17.25
N ASP A 410 29.64 18.77 -17.65
CA ASP A 410 30.98 19.36 -17.59
C ASP A 410 31.50 19.45 -16.14
N ALA A 411 30.63 19.84 -15.22
CA ALA A 411 30.97 19.90 -13.80
C ALA A 411 31.28 18.51 -13.23
N TYR A 412 30.49 17.50 -13.58
CA TYR A 412 30.67 16.12 -13.11
C TYR A 412 31.94 15.49 -13.69
N ALA A 413 32.18 15.67 -14.99
CA ALA A 413 33.41 15.21 -15.64
C ALA A 413 34.66 15.86 -15.03
N THR A 414 34.59 17.17 -14.72
CA THR A 414 35.70 17.87 -14.07
C THR A 414 35.91 17.37 -12.65
N PHE A 415 34.83 17.20 -11.87
CA PHE A 415 34.90 16.64 -10.51
C PHE A 415 35.55 15.26 -10.49
N GLN A 416 35.21 14.38 -11.42
CA GLN A 416 35.80 13.04 -11.53
C GLN A 416 37.29 13.09 -11.88
N ARG A 417 37.70 14.05 -12.70
CA ARG A 417 39.10 14.22 -13.09
C ARG A 417 39.96 14.88 -12.00
N THR A 418 39.41 15.82 -11.24
CA THR A 418 40.18 16.66 -10.31
C THR A 418 39.98 16.33 -8.84
N GLY A 419 38.87 15.68 -8.48
CA GLY A 419 38.45 15.47 -7.09
C GLY A 419 38.06 16.78 -6.36
N ASP A 420 37.88 17.89 -7.07
CA ASP A 420 37.56 19.19 -6.47
C ASP A 420 36.19 19.15 -5.78
N LYS A 421 36.17 19.16 -4.45
CA LYS A 421 34.94 19.12 -3.65
C LYS A 421 33.98 20.26 -3.95
N GLN A 422 34.42 21.39 -4.52
CA GLN A 422 33.51 22.45 -4.94
C GLN A 422 32.65 22.06 -6.15
N LEU A 423 33.13 21.10 -6.95
CA LEU A 423 32.46 20.56 -8.13
C LEU A 423 31.63 19.30 -7.84
N GLU A 424 31.53 18.90 -6.57
CA GLU A 424 30.68 17.77 -6.14
C GLU A 424 29.22 17.98 -6.60
N PRO A 425 28.52 16.93 -7.05
CA PRO A 425 27.26 17.07 -7.75
C PRO A 425 26.21 17.97 -7.09
N TYR A 426 25.98 17.80 -5.79
CA TYR A 426 24.94 18.55 -5.08
C TYR A 426 25.40 19.96 -4.69
N ARG A 427 26.71 20.18 -4.52
CA ARG A 427 27.28 21.53 -4.32
C ARG A 427 27.14 22.41 -5.55
N VAL A 428 27.41 21.88 -6.74
CA VAL A 428 27.27 22.66 -8.00
C VAL A 428 25.79 22.98 -8.27
N ILE A 429 24.89 22.02 -8.02
CA ILE A 429 23.44 22.26 -8.12
C ILE A 429 23.02 23.38 -7.17
N ALA A 430 23.42 23.30 -5.89
CA ALA A 430 23.11 24.33 -4.90
C ALA A 430 23.64 25.71 -5.33
N ARG A 431 24.90 25.79 -5.79
CA ARG A 431 25.53 27.02 -6.25
C ARG A 431 24.76 27.66 -7.40
N LYS A 432 24.40 26.87 -8.42
CA LYS A 432 23.68 27.35 -9.61
C LYS A 432 22.26 27.78 -9.25
N MET A 433 21.56 26.98 -8.46
CA MET A 433 20.19 27.25 -7.99
C MET A 433 20.12 28.54 -7.15
N LEU A 434 21.05 28.71 -6.21
CA LEU A 434 21.14 29.88 -5.33
C LEU A 434 21.82 31.09 -5.99
N ARG A 435 22.21 30.99 -7.28
CA ARG A 435 22.88 32.05 -8.06
C ARG A 435 24.15 32.59 -7.39
N LYS A 436 24.89 31.72 -6.73
CA LYS A 436 26.18 32.05 -6.12
C LYS A 436 27.29 32.14 -7.18
N THR A 437 28.29 32.99 -6.93
CA THR A 437 29.50 33.06 -7.75
C THR A 437 30.36 31.80 -7.57
N TYR A 438 31.30 31.56 -8.49
CA TYR A 438 32.12 30.34 -8.51
C TYR A 438 33.00 30.20 -7.25
N ASP A 439 33.53 31.31 -6.77
CA ASP A 439 34.39 31.44 -5.58
C ASP A 439 33.63 31.34 -4.25
N ALA A 440 32.30 31.48 -4.27
CA ALA A 440 31.50 31.38 -3.07
C ALA A 440 31.47 29.94 -2.54
N GLU A 441 31.77 29.82 -1.24
CA GLU A 441 31.67 28.55 -0.52
C GLU A 441 30.20 28.09 -0.44
N VAL A 442 30.01 26.79 -0.62
CA VAL A 442 28.73 26.11 -0.41
C VAL A 442 28.77 25.41 0.94
N SER A 443 27.90 25.76 1.87
CA SER A 443 27.87 25.10 3.18
C SER A 443 27.31 23.68 3.08
N SER A 444 27.50 22.86 4.11
CA SER A 444 26.88 21.52 4.18
C SER A 444 25.35 21.59 4.15
N ALA A 445 24.74 22.61 4.76
CA ALA A 445 23.30 22.83 4.72
C ALA A 445 22.82 23.17 3.31
N GLU A 446 23.57 24.01 2.58
CA GLU A 446 23.26 24.35 1.19
C GLU A 446 23.46 23.17 0.25
N ARG A 447 24.46 22.31 0.50
CA ARG A 447 24.60 21.04 -0.23
C ARG A 447 23.37 20.16 -0.02
N GLN A 448 22.87 20.02 1.20
CA GLN A 448 21.65 19.26 1.46
C GLN A 448 20.43 19.87 0.77
N LEU A 449 20.36 21.20 0.69
CA LEU A 449 19.35 21.90 -0.09
C LEU A 449 19.45 21.57 -1.59
N GLY A 450 20.65 21.55 -2.16
CA GLY A 450 20.89 21.14 -3.54
C GLY A 450 20.47 19.70 -3.81
N LYS A 451 20.78 18.77 -2.89
CA LYS A 451 20.34 17.37 -2.94
C LYS A 451 18.82 17.24 -2.91
N ALA A 452 18.16 17.92 -1.97
CA ALA A 452 16.71 17.91 -1.86
C ALA A 452 16.03 18.49 -3.12
N GLY A 453 16.56 19.60 -3.65
CA GLY A 453 16.07 20.22 -4.88
C GLY A 453 16.20 19.32 -6.10
N GLU A 454 17.34 18.65 -6.25
CA GLU A 454 17.58 17.68 -7.32
C GLU A 454 16.60 16.51 -7.28
N LEU A 455 16.48 15.85 -6.12
CA LEU A 455 15.62 14.68 -5.97
C LEU A 455 14.13 15.04 -6.09
N ALA A 456 13.73 16.23 -5.63
CA ALA A 456 12.33 16.66 -5.69
C ALA A 456 11.94 17.13 -7.10
N SER A 457 12.85 17.84 -7.77
CA SER A 457 12.54 18.54 -9.02
C SER A 457 12.94 17.77 -10.26
N GLY A 458 13.92 16.87 -10.19
CA GLY A 458 14.50 16.16 -11.34
C GLY A 458 13.49 15.42 -12.22
N PHE A 459 12.40 14.94 -11.62
CA PHE A 459 11.31 14.25 -12.31
C PHE A 459 10.03 15.11 -12.43
N GLY A 460 10.13 16.42 -12.23
CA GLY A 460 9.01 17.36 -12.34
C GLY A 460 8.17 17.52 -11.06
N GLY A 461 8.64 17.00 -9.92
CA GLY A 461 7.94 17.09 -8.65
C GLY A 461 7.76 18.54 -8.15
N SER A 462 6.85 18.70 -7.20
CA SER A 462 6.51 19.97 -6.54
C SER A 462 6.67 19.84 -5.01
N VAL A 463 6.00 20.69 -4.23
CA VAL A 463 6.06 20.71 -2.75
C VAL A 463 5.84 19.32 -2.14
N GLY A 464 4.87 18.55 -2.63
CA GLY A 464 4.62 17.19 -2.13
C GLY A 464 5.79 16.22 -2.34
N ALA A 465 6.56 16.37 -3.43
CA ALA A 465 7.79 15.59 -3.62
C ALA A 465 8.88 16.04 -2.64
N TRP A 466 9.03 17.35 -2.46
CA TRP A 466 9.96 17.92 -1.49
C TRP A 466 9.70 17.43 -0.07
N ARG A 467 8.45 17.52 0.40
CA ARG A 467 8.03 17.07 1.74
C ARG A 467 8.21 15.57 1.95
N ARG A 468 8.21 14.75 0.90
CA ARG A 468 8.55 13.31 1.03
C ARG A 468 10.05 13.09 1.25
N ILE A 469 10.90 13.91 0.60
CA ILE A 469 12.36 13.81 0.71
C ILE A 469 12.87 14.44 2.01
N VAL A 470 12.28 15.57 2.41
CA VAL A 470 12.60 16.30 3.63
C VAL A 470 11.31 16.54 4.44
N PRO A 471 10.81 15.53 5.18
CA PRO A 471 9.53 15.62 5.91
C PRO A 471 9.48 16.72 6.96
N ASN A 472 10.61 16.98 7.63
CA ASN A 472 10.70 17.92 8.75
C ASN A 472 11.34 19.26 8.34
N ASP A 473 11.20 19.66 7.07
CA ASP A 473 11.72 20.95 6.61
C ASP A 473 10.95 22.12 7.26
N PRO A 474 11.61 23.03 7.99
CA PRO A 474 10.90 24.11 8.67
C PRO A 474 10.37 25.21 7.74
N ARG A 475 10.82 25.24 6.47
CA ARG A 475 10.38 26.26 5.49
C ARG A 475 8.91 26.10 5.11
N SER A 476 8.26 27.21 4.75
CA SER A 476 6.89 27.22 4.25
C SER A 476 6.78 26.61 2.84
N ASP A 477 5.56 26.21 2.46
CA ASP A 477 5.31 25.66 1.12
C ASP A 477 5.59 26.67 0.00
N GLU A 478 5.43 27.97 0.27
CA GLU A 478 5.76 29.04 -0.69
C GLU A 478 7.26 29.17 -0.91
N GLU A 479 8.07 29.14 0.16
CA GLU A 479 9.52 29.12 0.05
C GLU A 479 10.02 27.89 -0.72
N ILE A 480 9.43 26.73 -0.45
CA ILE A 480 9.74 25.48 -1.16
C ILE A 480 9.39 25.60 -2.65
N ARG A 481 8.22 26.17 -2.99
CA ARG A 481 7.86 26.46 -4.40
C ARG A 481 8.87 27.40 -5.05
N GLY A 482 9.32 28.43 -4.34
CA GLY A 482 10.35 29.36 -4.80
C GLY A 482 11.65 28.64 -5.16
N ILE A 483 12.10 27.73 -4.29
CA ILE A 483 13.33 26.91 -4.52
C ILE A 483 13.16 25.98 -5.73
N ILE A 484 12.01 25.31 -5.84
CA ILE A 484 11.70 24.46 -7.01
C ILE A 484 11.71 25.30 -8.30
N GLY A 485 11.18 26.52 -8.25
CA GLY A 485 11.24 27.48 -9.35
C GLY A 485 12.69 27.82 -9.75
N GLN A 486 13.54 28.14 -8.77
CA GLN A 486 14.97 28.41 -8.99
C GLN A 486 15.70 27.21 -9.61
N TRP A 487 15.43 25.99 -9.13
CA TRP A 487 16.00 24.78 -9.71
C TRP A 487 15.58 24.62 -11.17
N ARG A 488 14.28 24.79 -11.48
CA ARG A 488 13.77 24.66 -12.86
C ARG A 488 14.37 25.69 -13.80
N SER A 489 14.55 26.93 -13.34
CA SER A 489 15.24 27.97 -14.12
C SER A 489 16.71 27.65 -14.37
N ALA A 490 17.37 26.93 -13.44
CA ALA A 490 18.76 26.50 -13.59
C ALA A 490 18.93 25.27 -14.51
N HIS A 491 17.86 24.51 -14.79
CA HIS A 491 17.90 23.26 -15.56
C HIS A 491 16.93 23.29 -16.78
N PRO A 492 17.13 24.21 -17.73
CA PRO A 492 16.22 24.38 -18.86
C PRO A 492 16.20 23.17 -19.81
N ALA A 493 17.32 22.48 -20.03
CA ALA A 493 17.36 21.31 -20.91
C ALA A 493 16.57 20.15 -20.29
N THR A 494 16.69 19.98 -18.97
CA THR A 494 15.96 18.97 -18.19
C THR A 494 14.44 19.20 -18.24
N THR A 495 13.99 20.43 -18.01
CA THR A 495 12.55 20.76 -18.09
C THR A 495 11.99 20.61 -19.51
N LYS A 496 12.80 20.87 -20.54
CA LYS A 496 12.44 20.62 -21.94
C LYS A 496 12.31 19.12 -22.22
N PHE A 497 13.25 18.30 -21.74
CA PHE A 497 13.22 16.85 -21.89
C PHE A 497 11.92 16.23 -21.35
N TRP A 498 11.44 16.65 -20.17
CA TRP A 498 10.17 16.16 -19.63
C TRP A 498 9.00 16.39 -20.59
N LYS A 499 8.92 17.60 -21.17
CA LYS A 499 7.87 17.99 -22.11
C LYS A 499 7.97 17.22 -23.42
N ASP A 500 9.20 17.02 -23.91
CA ASP A 500 9.45 16.29 -25.15
C ASP A 500 9.10 14.81 -25.01
N LEU A 501 9.46 14.16 -23.90
CA LEU A 501 9.09 12.78 -23.60
C LEU A 501 7.57 12.61 -23.53
N ALA A 502 6.89 13.47 -22.75
CA ALA A 502 5.44 13.43 -22.63
C ALA A 502 4.73 13.68 -23.98
N ARG A 503 5.28 14.54 -24.83
CA ARG A 503 4.76 14.76 -26.19
C ARG A 503 4.97 13.53 -27.06
N ALA A 504 6.16 12.95 -27.06
CA ALA A 504 6.51 11.78 -27.87
C ALA A 504 5.62 10.58 -27.53
N ILE A 505 5.40 10.30 -26.23
CA ILE A 505 4.48 9.25 -25.76
C ILE A 505 3.08 9.43 -26.36
N ARG A 506 2.52 10.64 -26.24
CA ARG A 506 1.17 10.93 -26.76
C ARG A 506 1.09 10.80 -28.28
N ILE A 507 2.12 11.23 -29.01
CA ILE A 507 2.16 11.08 -30.47
C ILE A 507 2.26 9.60 -30.85
N ALA A 508 3.11 8.83 -30.18
CA ALA A 508 3.24 7.39 -30.41
C ALA A 508 1.90 6.68 -30.19
N MET A 509 1.22 6.95 -29.07
CA MET A 509 -0.09 6.37 -28.77
C MET A 509 -1.19 6.77 -29.76
N LYS A 510 -1.17 8.01 -30.28
CA LYS A 510 -2.16 8.47 -31.27
C LYS A 510 -1.91 7.94 -32.67
N THR A 511 -0.64 7.76 -33.05
CA THR A 511 -0.26 7.44 -34.43
C THR A 511 0.08 5.96 -34.64
N GLY A 512 0.34 5.21 -33.56
CA GLY A 512 0.87 3.86 -33.62
C GLY A 512 2.28 3.77 -34.21
N LYS A 513 2.99 4.91 -34.35
CA LYS A 513 4.33 4.97 -34.91
C LYS A 513 5.37 5.19 -33.82
N PRO A 514 6.57 4.60 -33.94
CA PRO A 514 7.66 4.88 -33.01
C PRO A 514 8.12 6.34 -33.14
N ILE A 515 8.24 7.03 -32.01
CA ILE A 515 8.65 8.44 -31.93
C ILE A 515 9.95 8.56 -31.15
N LEU A 516 10.96 9.13 -31.80
CA LEU A 516 12.21 9.50 -31.16
C LEU A 516 12.01 10.74 -30.28
N VAL A 517 12.36 10.64 -28.99
CA VAL A 517 12.20 11.74 -28.02
C VAL A 517 13.22 12.86 -28.24
N ALA A 518 14.43 12.49 -28.67
CA ALA A 518 15.57 13.38 -28.74
C ALA A 518 16.48 13.01 -29.92
N PRO A 519 16.81 13.96 -30.82
CA PRO A 519 17.81 13.71 -31.86
C PRO A 519 19.25 13.72 -31.30
N PRO A 520 20.22 13.12 -32.02
CA PRO A 520 21.64 13.18 -31.69
C PRO A 520 22.14 14.62 -31.45
N PRO A 521 23.15 14.82 -30.59
CA PRO A 521 24.03 13.82 -29.97
C PRO A 521 23.47 13.16 -28.69
N ARG A 522 22.21 13.44 -28.31
CA ARG A 522 21.60 12.80 -27.15
C ARG A 522 21.36 11.31 -27.41
N PRO A 523 21.47 10.46 -26.37
CA PRO A 523 21.20 9.04 -26.51
C PRO A 523 19.73 8.81 -26.91
N PRO A 524 19.46 7.82 -27.77
CA PRO A 524 18.12 7.61 -28.31
C PRO A 524 17.18 7.06 -27.23
N ILE A 525 16.01 7.69 -27.13
CA ILE A 525 14.85 7.15 -26.41
C ILE A 525 13.70 7.10 -27.40
N ILE A 526 13.04 5.95 -27.51
CA ILE A 526 11.95 5.74 -28.46
C ILE A 526 10.69 5.41 -27.67
N ALA A 527 9.66 6.23 -27.84
CA ALA A 527 8.31 5.91 -27.39
C ALA A 527 7.57 5.19 -28.51
N ASN A 528 6.98 4.04 -28.21
CA ASN A 528 6.25 3.24 -29.20
C ASN A 528 4.93 2.71 -28.60
N PHE A 529 3.93 2.48 -29.43
CA PHE A 529 2.63 1.97 -28.98
C PHE A 529 2.12 0.91 -29.95
N VAL A 530 2.05 -0.32 -29.48
CA VAL A 530 1.69 -1.51 -30.27
C VAL A 530 0.79 -2.40 -29.41
N ASP A 531 -0.29 -2.93 -30.00
CA ASP A 531 -1.21 -3.88 -29.38
C ASP A 531 -1.71 -3.48 -27.97
N GLY A 532 -2.04 -2.20 -27.81
CA GLY A 532 -2.54 -1.67 -26.54
C GLY A 532 -1.49 -1.50 -25.45
N SER A 533 -0.20 -1.66 -25.75
CA SER A 533 0.90 -1.46 -24.81
C SER A 533 1.79 -0.30 -25.24
N LEU A 534 2.04 0.63 -24.31
CA LEU A 534 3.06 1.65 -24.48
C LEU A 534 4.40 1.04 -24.11
N THR A 535 5.41 1.24 -24.94
CA THR A 535 6.80 0.86 -24.65
C THR A 535 7.71 2.07 -24.77
N ILE A 536 8.67 2.18 -23.87
CA ILE A 536 9.73 3.19 -23.93
C ILE A 536 11.06 2.46 -23.99
N THR A 537 11.70 2.48 -25.16
CA THR A 537 13.02 1.91 -25.39
C THR A 537 14.09 2.87 -24.90
N LEU A 538 14.95 2.37 -24.01
CA LEU A 538 16.07 3.07 -23.39
C LEU A 538 17.31 3.01 -24.31
N PRO A 539 18.35 3.82 -24.01
CA PRO A 539 19.59 3.81 -24.80
C PRO A 539 20.27 2.43 -24.89
N SER A 540 20.11 1.59 -23.87
CA SER A 540 20.58 0.20 -23.83
C SER A 540 19.89 -0.73 -24.84
N GLY A 541 18.80 -0.28 -25.48
CA GLY A 541 17.91 -1.09 -26.30
C GLY A 541 16.83 -1.84 -25.52
N ARG A 542 16.86 -1.83 -24.19
CA ARG A 542 15.80 -2.42 -23.36
C ARG A 542 14.56 -1.54 -23.37
N SER A 543 13.38 -2.16 -23.42
CA SER A 543 12.10 -1.46 -23.33
C SER A 543 11.47 -1.57 -21.94
N ILE A 544 10.90 -0.48 -21.45
CA ILE A 544 9.97 -0.46 -20.32
C ILE A 544 8.56 -0.55 -20.89
N THR A 545 7.78 -1.53 -20.41
CA THR A 545 6.43 -1.80 -20.90
C THR A 545 5.38 -1.24 -19.94
N TYR A 546 4.33 -0.65 -20.50
CA TYR A 546 3.15 -0.13 -19.82
C TYR A 546 1.93 -0.84 -20.44
N PRO A 547 1.49 -1.98 -19.86
CA PRO A 547 0.42 -2.80 -20.43
C PRO A 547 -0.92 -2.09 -20.43
N GLN A 548 -1.74 -2.36 -21.45
CA GLN A 548 -3.11 -1.83 -21.58
C GLN A 548 -3.15 -0.30 -21.45
N ALA A 549 -2.15 0.38 -22.00
CA ALA A 549 -2.02 1.83 -21.92
C ALA A 549 -3.07 2.52 -22.80
N ARG A 550 -3.71 3.56 -22.26
CA ARG A 550 -4.72 4.38 -22.94
C ARG A 550 -4.58 5.86 -22.58
N LEU A 551 -5.03 6.72 -23.47
CA LEU A 551 -5.14 8.16 -23.18
C LEU A 551 -6.45 8.42 -22.45
N VAL A 552 -6.39 9.18 -21.35
CA VAL A 552 -7.55 9.59 -20.56
C VAL A 552 -7.60 11.12 -20.44
N PRO A 553 -8.79 11.73 -20.20
CA PRO A 553 -8.88 13.16 -19.94
C PRO A 553 -7.91 13.58 -18.83
N ALA A 554 -7.27 14.73 -19.02
CA ALA A 554 -6.32 15.25 -18.06
C ALA A 554 -7.00 15.54 -16.73
N LYS A 555 -6.23 15.45 -15.63
CA LYS A 555 -6.74 15.81 -14.29
C LYS A 555 -7.16 17.29 -14.18
N PHE A 556 -6.56 18.18 -14.97
CA PHE A 556 -6.85 19.61 -14.96
C PHE A 556 -7.55 20.04 -16.26
N GLU A 557 -8.50 20.96 -16.16
CA GLU A 557 -9.18 21.56 -17.30
C GLU A 557 -8.14 22.21 -18.25
N ASP A 558 -8.33 22.06 -19.56
CA ASP A 558 -7.42 22.50 -20.64
C ASP A 558 -6.02 21.84 -20.71
N ALA A 559 -5.70 20.87 -19.85
CA ALA A 559 -4.42 20.15 -19.93
C ALA A 559 -4.42 19.03 -20.99
N ALA A 560 -3.22 18.69 -21.49
CA ALA A 560 -3.06 17.59 -22.44
C ALA A 560 -3.39 16.23 -21.78
N PRO A 561 -3.96 15.25 -22.52
CA PRO A 561 -4.40 13.97 -21.96
C PRO A 561 -3.34 13.27 -21.12
N ASP A 562 -3.78 12.63 -20.04
CA ASP A 562 -2.95 11.77 -19.21
C ASP A 562 -2.85 10.37 -19.83
N VAL A 563 -1.85 9.59 -19.40
CA VAL A 563 -1.67 8.20 -19.82
C VAL A 563 -2.05 7.31 -18.65
N GLU A 564 -3.01 6.43 -18.85
CA GLU A 564 -3.38 5.41 -17.87
C GLU A 564 -2.93 4.05 -18.38
N PHE A 565 -2.38 3.20 -17.52
CA PHE A 565 -1.92 1.85 -17.85
C PHE A 565 -2.15 0.90 -16.67
N MET A 566 -2.14 -0.41 -16.91
CA MET A 566 -2.25 -1.39 -15.82
C MET A 566 -0.90 -1.59 -15.15
N ASP A 567 -0.90 -1.49 -13.82
CA ASP A 567 0.30 -1.60 -12.99
C ASP A 567 0.17 -2.77 -12.01
N ASN A 568 1.32 -3.41 -11.73
CA ASN A 568 1.40 -4.57 -10.86
C ASN A 568 2.05 -4.29 -9.50
N ALA A 569 2.30 -3.02 -9.16
CA ALA A 569 3.00 -2.66 -7.94
C ALA A 569 2.25 -3.16 -6.71
N ARG A 570 3.02 -3.52 -5.68
CA ARG A 570 2.50 -4.06 -4.41
C ARG A 570 1.65 -5.32 -4.58
N GLY A 571 1.83 -6.07 -5.67
CA GLY A 571 1.13 -7.33 -5.91
C GLY A 571 -0.32 -7.16 -6.37
N GLN A 572 -0.65 -6.00 -6.95
CA GLN A 572 -1.99 -5.69 -7.46
C GLN A 572 -2.03 -5.84 -8.99
N TRP A 573 -3.20 -5.63 -9.61
CA TRP A 573 -3.34 -5.44 -11.04
C TRP A 573 -4.43 -4.41 -11.28
N ARG A 574 -4.06 -3.13 -11.32
CA ARG A 574 -5.03 -2.02 -11.38
C ARG A 574 -4.58 -0.91 -12.31
N ALA A 575 -5.55 -0.12 -12.77
CA ALA A 575 -5.27 1.06 -13.57
C ALA A 575 -4.50 2.10 -12.75
N TYR A 576 -3.41 2.59 -13.32
CA TYR A 576 -2.58 3.65 -12.77
C TYR A 576 -2.54 4.83 -13.74
N ARG A 577 -2.94 6.01 -13.26
CA ARG A 577 -2.86 7.25 -14.03
C ARG A 577 -1.46 7.85 -13.92
N GLY A 578 -0.64 7.60 -14.94
CA GLY A 578 0.70 8.16 -15.07
C GLY A 578 0.69 9.62 -15.52
N TRP A 579 1.21 10.50 -14.66
CA TRP A 579 1.60 11.85 -15.07
C TRP A 579 3.02 11.82 -15.67
N PHE A 580 3.42 12.88 -16.39
CA PHE A 580 4.67 12.87 -17.16
C PHE A 580 5.92 12.51 -16.35
N GLY A 581 5.98 12.89 -15.07
CA GLY A 581 7.14 12.64 -14.21
C GLY A 581 7.41 11.17 -13.94
N VAL A 582 6.37 10.32 -13.91
CA VAL A 582 6.54 8.86 -13.75
C VAL A 582 7.32 8.28 -14.92
N PHE A 583 7.06 8.74 -16.14
CA PHE A 583 7.79 8.28 -17.32
C PHE A 583 9.24 8.76 -17.31
N VAL A 584 9.49 10.00 -16.87
CA VAL A 584 10.85 10.54 -16.72
C VAL A 584 11.62 9.74 -15.67
N GLU A 585 11.03 9.53 -14.49
CA GLU A 585 11.61 8.73 -13.42
C GLU A 585 11.94 7.32 -13.89
N ASN A 586 10.99 6.64 -14.55
CA ASN A 586 11.19 5.28 -15.04
C ASN A 586 12.31 5.19 -16.07
N VAL A 587 12.41 6.15 -17.00
CA VAL A 587 13.48 6.18 -18.01
C VAL A 587 14.85 6.39 -17.35
N VAL A 588 14.94 7.30 -16.38
CA VAL A 588 16.19 7.58 -15.65
C VAL A 588 16.60 6.38 -14.80
N GLN A 589 15.71 5.88 -13.96
CA GLN A 589 15.99 4.73 -13.09
C GLN A 589 16.23 3.44 -13.89
N GLY A 590 15.53 3.27 -15.01
CA GLY A 590 15.73 2.15 -15.92
C GLY A 590 17.11 2.19 -16.57
N THR A 591 17.55 3.37 -17.01
CA THR A 591 18.90 3.54 -17.57
C THR A 591 19.98 3.33 -16.51
N ALA A 592 19.77 3.82 -15.28
CA ALA A 592 20.68 3.58 -14.16
C ALA A 592 20.79 2.08 -13.81
N ARG A 593 19.66 1.36 -13.82
CA ARG A 593 19.64 -0.10 -13.67
C ARG A 593 20.44 -0.78 -14.77
N ASP A 594 20.34 -0.32 -16.01
CA ASP A 594 21.06 -0.94 -17.14
C ASP A 594 22.58 -0.73 -17.05
N LEU A 595 23.02 0.39 -16.46
CA LEU A 595 24.43 0.60 -16.13
C LEU A 595 24.91 -0.35 -15.02
N LEU A 596 24.10 -0.59 -13.98
CA LEU A 596 24.39 -1.60 -12.96
C LEU A 596 24.48 -3.00 -13.58
N ALA A 597 23.52 -3.37 -14.43
CA ALA A 597 23.50 -4.67 -15.09
C ALA A 597 24.75 -4.89 -15.97
N ALA A 598 25.14 -3.86 -16.74
CA ALA A 598 26.37 -3.90 -17.52
C ALA A 598 27.63 -3.97 -16.65
N ALA A 599 27.63 -3.36 -15.47
CA ALA A 599 28.73 -3.52 -14.51
C ALA A 599 28.77 -4.94 -13.94
N ILE A 600 27.62 -5.53 -13.57
CA ILE A 600 27.55 -6.93 -13.11
C ILE A 600 28.10 -7.89 -14.18
N ASP A 601 27.64 -7.80 -15.43
CA ASP A 601 28.15 -8.63 -16.55
C ASP A 601 29.66 -8.49 -16.76
N ARG A 602 30.21 -7.26 -16.60
CA ARG A 602 31.66 -7.04 -16.68
C ARG A 602 32.43 -7.64 -15.50
N PHE A 603 31.88 -7.59 -14.28
CA PHE A 603 32.50 -8.21 -13.11
C PHE A 603 32.50 -9.75 -13.23
N GLU A 604 31.33 -10.31 -13.55
CA GLU A 604 31.14 -11.75 -13.76
C GLU A 604 32.01 -12.27 -14.92
N GLY A 605 32.04 -11.56 -16.04
CA GLY A 605 32.87 -11.90 -17.21
C GLY A 605 34.37 -11.82 -16.96
N ARG A 606 34.81 -11.10 -15.91
CA ARG A 606 36.21 -11.05 -15.44
C ARG A 606 36.53 -12.09 -14.37
N GLY A 607 35.56 -12.93 -14.00
CA GLY A 607 35.71 -13.89 -12.92
C GLY A 607 35.78 -13.23 -11.54
N ILE A 608 35.20 -12.03 -11.38
CA ILE A 608 35.07 -11.34 -10.09
C ILE A 608 33.64 -11.58 -9.58
N PRO A 609 33.42 -12.56 -8.69
CA PRO A 609 32.07 -13.02 -8.36
C PRO A 609 31.32 -11.97 -7.54
N VAL A 610 30.18 -11.52 -8.07
CA VAL A 610 29.25 -10.66 -7.34
C VAL A 610 28.46 -11.53 -6.35
N VAL A 611 28.36 -11.12 -5.09
CA VAL A 611 27.62 -11.85 -4.05
C VAL A 611 26.36 -11.14 -3.61
N PHE A 612 26.32 -9.82 -3.78
CA PHE A 612 25.20 -8.97 -3.41
C PHE A 612 25.26 -7.65 -4.19
N HIS A 613 24.13 -6.98 -4.33
CA HIS A 613 24.07 -5.64 -4.87
C HIS A 613 22.83 -4.89 -4.36
N CYS A 614 22.94 -3.58 -4.23
CA CYS A 614 21.89 -2.72 -3.71
C CYS A 614 21.75 -1.48 -4.59
N HIS A 615 20.83 -1.55 -5.56
CA HIS A 615 20.49 -0.46 -6.48
C HIS A 615 21.66 0.07 -7.32
N ASP A 616 22.43 1.02 -6.81
CA ASP A 616 23.57 1.66 -7.45
C ASP A 616 24.92 1.12 -6.96
N GLU A 617 24.90 0.11 -6.09
CA GLU A 617 26.07 -0.50 -5.47
C GLU A 617 26.21 -1.98 -5.83
N ILE A 618 27.43 -2.43 -6.12
CA ILE A 618 27.82 -3.83 -6.31
C ILE A 618 28.73 -4.26 -5.16
N THR A 619 28.53 -5.47 -4.62
CA THR A 619 29.39 -6.10 -3.61
C THR A 619 29.95 -7.42 -4.12
N VAL A 620 31.27 -7.54 -4.08
CA VAL A 620 32.01 -8.77 -4.40
C VAL A 620 32.66 -9.32 -3.14
N GLU A 621 32.89 -10.62 -3.14
CA GLU A 621 33.64 -11.31 -2.10
C GLU A 621 34.92 -11.87 -2.74
N VAL A 622 36.07 -11.38 -2.29
CA VAL A 622 37.37 -11.70 -2.90
C VAL A 622 38.42 -12.00 -1.81
N PRO A 623 39.45 -12.81 -2.09
CA PRO A 623 40.55 -13.00 -1.17
C PRO A 623 41.19 -11.66 -0.79
N CYS A 624 41.55 -11.46 0.47
CA CYS A 624 42.07 -10.18 0.95
C CYS A 624 43.26 -9.71 0.10
N GLY A 625 43.18 -8.48 -0.44
CA GLY A 625 44.24 -7.87 -1.23
C GLY A 625 44.36 -8.37 -2.68
N SER A 626 43.48 -9.28 -3.12
CA SER A 626 43.50 -9.80 -4.51
C SER A 626 42.97 -8.81 -5.56
N LEU A 627 42.18 -7.82 -5.13
CA LEU A 627 41.62 -6.79 -6.00
C LEU A 627 41.87 -5.41 -5.37
N SER A 628 42.53 -4.51 -6.09
CA SER A 628 42.74 -3.13 -5.60
C SER A 628 41.50 -2.26 -5.78
N ASP A 629 41.30 -1.27 -4.92
CA ASP A 629 40.18 -0.32 -5.02
C ASP A 629 40.19 0.42 -6.36
N ALA A 630 41.38 0.75 -6.88
CA ALA A 630 41.52 1.37 -8.19
C ALA A 630 41.05 0.45 -9.33
N SER A 631 41.36 -0.85 -9.26
CA SER A 631 40.92 -1.83 -10.27
C SER A 631 39.43 -2.09 -10.17
N PHE A 632 38.89 -2.20 -8.95
CA PHE A 632 37.45 -2.31 -8.72
C PHE A 632 36.74 -1.07 -9.27
N LEU A 633 37.19 0.14 -8.95
CA LEU A 633 36.57 1.38 -9.40
C LEU A 633 36.65 1.52 -10.92
N ALA A 634 37.79 1.19 -11.54
CA ALA A 634 37.92 1.17 -12.99
C ALA A 634 36.93 0.18 -13.63
N ALA A 635 36.77 -1.01 -13.03
CA ALA A 635 35.75 -1.97 -13.43
C ALA A 635 34.33 -1.47 -13.14
N LEU A 636 34.06 -0.68 -12.11
CA LEU A 636 32.72 -0.15 -11.88
C LEU A 636 32.36 0.92 -12.94
N LEU A 637 33.30 1.81 -13.26
CA LEU A 637 33.05 3.03 -14.05
C LEU A 637 33.21 2.86 -15.57
N GLU A 638 33.72 1.72 -16.04
CA GLU A 638 33.81 1.47 -17.48
C GLU A 638 32.42 1.41 -18.12
N LEU A 639 32.27 2.15 -19.22
CA LEU A 639 31.00 2.39 -19.88
C LEU A 639 30.71 1.33 -20.94
N PRO A 640 29.47 0.83 -21.03
CA PRO A 640 29.03 0.12 -22.23
C PRO A 640 28.98 1.08 -23.43
N GLU A 641 29.08 0.54 -24.64
CA GLU A 641 29.14 1.34 -25.89
C GLU A 641 27.98 2.33 -26.03
N TRP A 642 26.77 1.93 -25.63
CA TRP A 642 25.57 2.76 -25.71
C TRP A 642 25.55 3.94 -24.74
N ALA A 643 26.40 3.93 -23.71
CA ALA A 643 26.51 4.98 -22.69
C ALA A 643 27.75 5.88 -22.89
N ALA A 644 28.30 5.92 -24.10
CA ALA A 644 29.50 6.70 -24.41
C ALA A 644 29.40 8.15 -23.92
N ALA A 645 30.50 8.66 -23.35
CA ALA A 645 30.66 10.01 -22.80
C ALA A 645 29.80 10.35 -21.56
N LEU A 646 29.16 9.36 -20.92
CA LEU A 646 28.52 9.57 -19.62
C LEU A 646 29.60 9.77 -18.53
N PRO A 647 29.63 10.90 -17.80
CA PRO A 647 30.61 11.10 -16.74
C PRO A 647 30.20 10.29 -15.51
N LEU A 648 30.58 9.01 -15.45
CA LEU A 648 30.35 8.16 -14.28
C LEU A 648 31.42 8.39 -13.20
N GLY A 649 30.96 8.52 -11.97
CA GLY A 649 31.80 8.55 -10.78
C GLY A 649 31.33 7.48 -9.80
N GLY A 650 32.18 7.15 -8.84
CA GLY A 650 31.85 6.17 -7.82
C GLY A 650 32.84 6.17 -6.69
N LYS A 651 32.53 5.37 -5.67
CA LYS A 651 33.41 5.12 -4.53
C LYS A 651 33.51 3.63 -4.27
N VAL A 652 34.55 3.24 -3.56
CA VAL A 652 34.79 1.86 -3.16
C VAL A 652 35.05 1.84 -1.68
N HIS A 653 34.46 0.87 -0.98
CA HIS A 653 34.77 0.54 0.39
C HIS A 653 35.04 -0.96 0.50
N SER A 654 35.92 -1.32 1.43
CA SER A 654 36.34 -2.70 1.65
C SER A 654 36.38 -3.01 3.14
N GLY A 655 36.04 -4.23 3.52
CA GLY A 655 36.11 -4.67 4.90
C GLY A 655 35.66 -6.13 5.09
N GLU A 656 35.84 -6.64 6.29
CA GLU A 656 35.32 -7.98 6.66
C GLU A 656 33.78 -7.99 6.68
N HIS A 657 33.18 -6.89 7.13
CA HIS A 657 31.73 -6.70 7.22
C HIS A 657 31.24 -5.68 6.20
N TYR A 658 29.98 -5.80 5.81
CA TYR A 658 29.29 -4.83 4.95
C TYR A 658 28.90 -3.55 5.72
N LEU A 659 29.73 -3.12 6.66
CA LEU A 659 29.52 -1.93 7.48
C LEU A 659 30.64 -0.92 7.22
N GLU A 660 30.28 0.27 6.76
CA GLU A 660 31.25 1.35 6.56
C GLU A 660 31.70 1.93 7.92
N PRO A 661 33.03 2.06 8.16
CA PRO A 661 33.54 2.75 9.34
C PRO A 661 33.24 4.26 9.25
N PRO A 662 33.15 4.95 10.40
CA PRO A 662 32.94 6.39 10.41
C PRO A 662 34.11 7.15 9.75
N GLU A 663 33.81 8.25 9.03
CA GLU A 663 34.84 9.14 8.45
C GLU A 663 35.71 9.81 9.53
N GLN A 664 35.18 10.00 10.75
CA GLN A 664 35.87 10.47 11.95
C GLN A 664 35.33 9.74 13.19
N PRO A 665 36.18 9.24 14.11
CA PRO A 665 35.72 8.51 15.29
C PRO A 665 34.81 9.38 16.17
N ALA A 666 33.66 8.85 16.58
CA ALA A 666 32.71 9.56 17.43
C ALA A 666 33.32 9.81 18.84
N GLU A 667 33.23 11.05 19.33
CA GLU A 667 33.54 11.38 20.73
C GLU A 667 32.51 10.71 21.65
N LEU A 668 33.00 9.97 22.66
CA LEU A 668 32.15 9.38 23.69
C LEU A 668 31.37 10.50 24.40
N LYS A 669 30.04 10.45 24.35
CA LYS A 669 29.21 11.31 25.18
C LYS A 669 29.24 10.79 26.61
N SER A 670 30.16 11.32 27.42
CA SER A 670 30.18 11.11 28.86
C SER A 670 29.06 11.92 29.51
N GLU A 671 27.97 11.27 29.88
CA GLU A 671 27.12 11.63 31.03
C GLU A 671 26.13 10.48 31.27
N LEU A 672 26.51 9.58 32.18
CA LEU A 672 25.64 8.54 32.74
C LEU A 672 24.87 9.12 33.93
N PRO A 673 23.55 8.90 34.08
CA PRO A 673 22.92 8.93 35.39
C PRO A 673 23.36 7.69 36.16
N ALA A 674 23.97 7.91 37.33
CA ALA A 674 24.33 6.86 38.26
C ALA A 674 23.14 6.53 39.18
N ASP A 675 22.60 5.32 39.08
CA ASP A 675 22.07 4.61 40.25
C ASP A 675 22.22 3.07 40.07
N PRO A 676 23.24 2.44 40.66
CA PRO A 676 23.49 1.00 40.57
C PRO A 676 22.48 0.12 41.35
N ALA A 677 21.54 0.71 42.09
CA ALA A 677 20.65 -0.03 42.99
C ALA A 677 19.43 -0.65 42.29
N GLU A 678 18.96 -0.10 41.15
CA GLU A 678 17.81 -0.66 40.40
C GLU A 678 18.24 -1.74 39.36
N GLU A 679 19.52 -1.78 38.95
CA GLU A 679 20.04 -2.73 37.95
C GLU A 679 20.19 -4.17 38.50
N GLN A 680 20.51 -4.34 39.78
CA GLN A 680 20.69 -5.65 40.40
C GLN A 680 19.37 -6.42 40.62
N ASP A 681 18.28 -5.71 40.91
CA ASP A 681 16.95 -6.33 41.04
C ASP A 681 16.37 -6.74 39.67
N LEU A 682 16.74 -6.03 38.60
CA LEU A 682 16.33 -6.36 37.23
C LEU A 682 17.13 -7.54 36.65
N GLU A 683 18.44 -7.61 36.89
CA GLU A 683 19.27 -8.75 36.46
C GLU A 683 18.86 -10.05 37.15
N LEU A 684 18.54 -10.00 38.45
CA LEU A 684 18.06 -11.16 39.21
C LEU A 684 16.66 -11.62 38.75
N ALA A 685 15.76 -10.67 38.43
CA ALA A 685 14.45 -10.97 37.86
C ALA A 685 14.54 -11.55 36.44
N ILE A 686 15.50 -11.08 35.63
CA ILE A 686 15.80 -11.61 34.29
C ILE A 686 16.38 -13.02 34.40
N GLU A 687 17.32 -13.31 35.32
CA GLU A 687 17.87 -14.66 35.48
C GLU A 687 16.82 -15.68 35.94
N ILE A 688 15.95 -15.31 36.87
CA ILE A 688 14.85 -16.17 37.36
C ILE A 688 13.84 -16.46 36.23
N TYR A 689 13.53 -15.48 35.38
CA TYR A 689 12.61 -15.65 34.26
C TYR A 689 13.24 -16.35 33.05
N VAL A 690 14.55 -16.16 32.82
CA VAL A 690 15.31 -16.77 31.71
C VAL A 690 15.60 -18.25 31.98
N GLU A 691 15.74 -18.70 33.24
CA GLU A 691 15.87 -20.14 33.54
C GLU A 691 14.57 -20.93 33.34
N ASP A 692 13.41 -20.31 33.60
CA ASP A 692 12.10 -20.93 33.33
C ASP A 692 11.76 -20.92 31.82
N SER A 693 12.19 -19.87 31.11
CA SER A 693 12.05 -19.73 29.65
C SER A 693 12.99 -20.63 28.83
N ARG A 694 14.08 -21.13 29.42
CA ARG A 694 15.04 -22.05 28.77
C ARG A 694 14.55 -23.50 28.72
N ARG A 695 13.56 -23.88 29.54
CA ARG A 695 13.04 -25.26 29.64
C ARG A 695 11.70 -25.48 28.95
N ASP A 696 11.13 -24.43 28.37
CA ASP A 696 9.86 -24.50 27.66
C ASP A 696 9.83 -23.53 26.49
N ILE A 697 10.64 -23.81 25.46
CA ILE A 697 10.33 -23.31 24.12
C ILE A 697 9.22 -24.22 23.58
N GLY A 698 8.04 -24.12 24.19
CA GLY A 698 6.81 -24.36 23.47
C GLY A 698 6.84 -23.47 22.25
N THR A 699 6.39 -24.00 21.11
CA THR A 699 5.98 -23.18 19.98
C THR A 699 5.32 -21.94 20.55
N ILE A 700 5.98 -20.79 20.42
CA ILE A 700 5.27 -19.52 20.36
C ILE A 700 4.16 -19.85 19.40
N ASP A 701 2.92 -19.76 19.89
CA ASP A 701 1.74 -19.89 19.06
C ASP A 701 2.05 -19.21 17.73
N ASP A 702 1.50 -19.77 16.65
CA ASP A 702 1.34 -19.11 15.36
C ASP A 702 1.50 -17.58 15.54
N PRO A 703 2.18 -16.83 14.65
CA PRO A 703 1.75 -15.43 14.52
C PRO A 703 0.26 -15.52 14.18
N VAL A 704 -0.56 -15.50 15.24
CA VAL A 704 -2.00 -15.67 15.22
C VAL A 704 -2.41 -14.65 14.20
N SER A 705 -3.18 -15.16 13.24
CA SER A 705 -3.94 -14.38 12.28
C SER A 705 -4.02 -12.94 12.75
N LEU A 706 -3.27 -12.09 12.06
CA LEU A 706 -3.27 -10.64 12.25
C LEU A 706 -4.66 -10.18 12.65
N ASP A 707 -4.81 -9.85 13.94
CA ASP A 707 -5.83 -9.02 14.58
C ASP A 707 -7.21 -8.93 13.91
N LEU A 708 -7.75 -10.00 13.31
CA LEU A 708 -9.02 -9.88 12.60
C LEU A 708 -10.18 -9.55 13.56
N ASP A 709 -10.14 -10.02 14.81
CA ASP A 709 -11.21 -9.74 15.79
C ASP A 709 -11.09 -8.32 16.41
N ASP A 710 -9.87 -7.81 16.62
CA ASP A 710 -9.65 -6.43 17.10
C ASP A 710 -9.82 -5.37 16.00
N ASP A 711 -9.53 -5.74 14.75
CA ASP A 711 -9.64 -4.87 13.58
C ASP A 711 -11.10 -4.70 13.12
N VAL A 712 -11.95 -5.71 13.31
CA VAL A 712 -13.40 -5.60 13.02
C VAL A 712 -14.07 -4.59 13.98
N GLU A 713 -13.77 -4.65 15.27
CA GLU A 713 -14.30 -3.69 16.26
C GLU A 713 -13.76 -2.27 16.04
N PHE A 714 -12.49 -2.13 15.62
CA PHE A 714 -11.90 -0.84 15.22
C PHE A 714 -12.56 -0.26 13.97
N LEU A 715 -12.83 -1.07 12.95
CA LEU A 715 -13.49 -0.64 11.71
C LEU A 715 -14.96 -0.25 11.94
N GLU A 716 -15.66 -0.92 12.85
CA GLU A 716 -17.05 -0.61 13.21
C GLU A 716 -17.18 0.68 14.06
N THR A 717 -16.12 1.11 14.74
CA THR A 717 -16.09 2.30 15.60
C THR A 717 -15.43 3.53 14.96
N LEU A 718 -14.95 3.41 13.71
CA LEU A 718 -14.14 4.41 13.03
C LEU A 718 -14.98 5.59 12.48
N PRO A 719 -14.75 6.83 12.93
CA PRO A 719 -15.51 7.98 12.45
C PRO A 719 -15.37 8.21 10.92
N ASP A 720 -16.44 8.68 10.28
CA ASP A 720 -16.49 8.91 8.82
C ASP A 720 -15.41 9.86 8.27
N HIS A 721 -14.83 10.71 9.12
CA HIS A 721 -13.81 11.70 8.73
C HIS A 721 -12.37 11.18 8.88
N VAL A 722 -12.18 10.00 9.46
CA VAL A 722 -10.87 9.34 9.59
C VAL A 722 -10.77 8.28 8.51
N ALA A 723 -9.76 8.40 7.64
CA ALA A 723 -9.60 7.54 6.46
C ALA A 723 -10.89 7.42 5.62
N PRO A 724 -11.47 8.55 5.15
CA PRO A 724 -12.70 8.51 4.38
C PRO A 724 -12.43 7.81 3.05
N LEU A 725 -13.27 6.82 2.72
CA LEU A 725 -13.14 6.05 1.49
C LEU A 725 -13.13 6.96 0.25
N THR A 726 -13.86 8.08 0.26
CA THR A 726 -13.82 9.12 -0.78
C THR A 726 -12.43 9.66 -1.10
N GLU A 727 -11.48 9.59 -0.17
CA GLU A 727 -10.09 9.99 -0.39
C GLU A 727 -9.16 8.79 -0.68
N MET A 728 -9.64 7.57 -0.44
CA MET A 728 -8.88 6.33 -0.63
C MET A 728 -9.19 5.62 -1.95
N VAL A 729 -10.27 6.00 -2.65
CA VAL A 729 -10.64 5.43 -3.96
C VAL A 729 -9.67 5.89 -5.04
N GLY A 730 -9.08 4.93 -5.75
CA GLY A 730 -8.19 5.12 -6.89
C GLY A 730 -8.91 5.33 -8.22
N LEU A 731 -10.21 5.04 -8.28
CA LEU A 731 -11.05 5.29 -9.45
C LEU A 731 -11.47 6.77 -9.54
N PRO A 732 -11.58 7.34 -10.77
CA PRO A 732 -11.93 8.74 -10.96
C PRO A 732 -13.34 9.03 -10.44
N LEU A 733 -13.41 9.74 -9.31
CA LEU A 733 -14.64 10.24 -8.72
C LEU A 733 -15.21 11.38 -9.57
N SER A 734 -16.46 11.25 -9.96
CA SER A 734 -17.26 12.35 -10.50
C SER A 734 -17.53 13.42 -9.42
N SER A 735 -18.05 14.58 -9.83
CA SER A 735 -18.42 15.66 -8.91
C SER A 735 -19.53 15.30 -7.91
N ASP A 736 -20.19 14.16 -8.10
CA ASP A 736 -21.17 13.55 -7.18
C ASP A 736 -20.64 12.31 -6.44
N ASN A 737 -19.31 12.16 -6.32
CA ASN A 737 -18.62 11.05 -5.65
C ASN A 737 -19.00 9.66 -6.19
N LYS A 738 -19.22 9.53 -7.50
CA LYS A 738 -19.44 8.24 -8.15
C LYS A 738 -18.28 7.83 -9.02
N VAL A 739 -18.12 6.53 -9.16
CA VAL A 739 -17.16 5.91 -10.07
C VAL A 739 -17.90 4.94 -10.98
N VAL A 740 -17.30 4.65 -12.13
CA VAL A 740 -17.73 3.53 -12.96
C VAL A 740 -17.62 2.27 -12.11
N CYS A 741 -18.73 1.57 -11.96
CA CYS A 741 -18.85 0.47 -11.03
C CYS A 741 -17.88 -0.64 -11.42
N PRO A 742 -16.98 -1.05 -10.52
CA PRO A 742 -15.98 -2.08 -10.83
C PRO A 742 -16.58 -3.49 -10.84
N PHE A 743 -17.84 -3.64 -10.44
CA PHE A 743 -18.52 -4.92 -10.28
C PHE A 743 -19.43 -5.29 -11.46
N HIS A 744 -19.69 -4.37 -12.39
CA HIS A 744 -20.44 -4.65 -13.62
C HIS A 744 -20.03 -3.70 -14.75
N GLU A 745 -20.26 -4.09 -16.00
CA GLU A 745 -19.92 -3.26 -17.15
C GLU A 745 -20.88 -2.08 -17.31
N GLU A 746 -20.36 -0.87 -17.18
CA GLU A 746 -21.05 0.37 -17.51
C GLU A 746 -20.07 1.44 -17.98
N VAL A 747 -20.57 2.46 -18.69
CA VAL A 747 -19.78 3.62 -19.17
C VAL A 747 -20.11 4.91 -18.43
N VAL A 748 -21.18 4.92 -17.63
CA VAL A 748 -21.60 6.07 -16.81
C VAL A 748 -21.44 5.69 -15.34
N PRO A 749 -20.75 6.48 -14.49
CA PRO A 749 -20.58 6.19 -13.07
C PRO A 749 -21.89 5.93 -12.32
N SER A 750 -22.16 4.70 -11.89
CA SER A 750 -23.29 4.36 -11.02
C SER A 750 -22.88 3.90 -9.62
N CYS A 751 -21.58 3.71 -9.34
CA CYS A 751 -21.10 3.33 -8.01
C CYS A 751 -20.75 4.54 -7.15
N ALA A 752 -21.64 4.88 -6.21
CA ALA A 752 -21.42 5.96 -5.26
C ALA A 752 -20.48 5.55 -4.14
N ILE A 753 -19.56 6.45 -3.84
CA ILE A 753 -18.55 6.33 -2.80
C ILE A 753 -18.90 7.29 -1.67
N TYR A 754 -19.19 6.74 -0.51
CA TYR A 754 -19.38 7.46 0.74
C TYR A 754 -18.08 7.42 1.56
N PRO A 755 -17.92 8.27 2.58
CA PRO A 755 -16.73 8.22 3.44
C PRO A 755 -16.54 6.87 4.14
N ASP A 756 -17.61 6.12 4.36
CA ASP A 756 -17.61 4.89 5.15
C ASP A 756 -17.94 3.60 4.38
N HIS A 757 -18.56 3.71 3.20
CA HIS A 757 -19.00 2.58 2.39
C HIS A 757 -19.16 2.97 0.92
N PHE A 758 -19.48 2.01 0.05
CA PHE A 758 -19.85 2.24 -1.34
C PHE A 758 -21.17 1.54 -1.67
N HIS A 759 -21.86 2.04 -2.70
CA HIS A 759 -23.07 1.41 -3.23
C HIS A 759 -23.21 1.67 -4.74
N CYS A 760 -23.39 0.59 -5.50
CA CYS A 760 -23.59 0.63 -6.93
C CYS A 760 -25.07 0.61 -7.32
N PHE A 761 -25.56 1.71 -7.87
CA PHE A 761 -26.97 1.86 -8.28
C PHE A 761 -27.31 1.09 -9.58
N GLY A 762 -26.30 0.65 -10.35
CA GLY A 762 -26.50 -0.16 -11.54
C GLY A 762 -26.68 -1.66 -11.27
N CYS A 763 -25.85 -2.25 -10.39
CA CYS A 763 -25.88 -3.70 -10.10
C CYS A 763 -26.27 -4.07 -8.66
N GLY A 764 -26.46 -3.10 -7.75
CA GLY A 764 -26.85 -3.34 -6.35
C GLY A 764 -25.69 -3.73 -5.42
N GLU A 765 -24.45 -3.78 -5.91
CA GLU A 765 -23.30 -4.14 -5.09
C GLU A 765 -22.99 -3.07 -4.03
N HIS A 766 -22.77 -3.49 -2.79
CA HIS A 766 -22.48 -2.62 -1.65
C HIS A 766 -21.36 -3.20 -0.78
N GLY A 767 -20.69 -2.35 -0.01
CA GLY A 767 -19.65 -2.79 0.93
C GLY A 767 -18.99 -1.64 1.68
N THR A 768 -18.24 -1.97 2.72
CA THR A 768 -17.51 -1.04 3.59
C THR A 768 -16.24 -0.46 2.92
N ARG A 769 -15.54 0.47 3.60
CA ARG A 769 -14.18 0.91 3.19
C ARG A 769 -13.25 -0.26 3.00
N LEU A 770 -13.30 -1.24 3.92
CA LEU A 770 -12.49 -2.45 3.84
C LEU A 770 -12.86 -3.27 2.60
N ASP A 771 -14.16 -3.43 2.32
CA ASP A 771 -14.62 -4.16 1.13
C ASP A 771 -14.20 -3.45 -0.16
N TRP A 772 -14.26 -2.12 -0.21
CA TRP A 772 -13.76 -1.38 -1.36
C TRP A 772 -12.25 -1.53 -1.51
N LEU A 773 -11.50 -1.33 -0.43
CA LEU A 773 -10.04 -1.42 -0.47
C LEU A 773 -9.57 -2.83 -0.85
N THR A 774 -10.29 -3.87 -0.44
CA THR A 774 -9.93 -5.26 -0.74
C THR A 774 -10.46 -5.74 -2.10
N ARG A 775 -11.70 -5.44 -2.44
CA ARG A 775 -12.37 -5.95 -3.64
C ARG A 775 -12.18 -5.06 -4.87
N VAL A 776 -11.97 -3.76 -4.68
CA VAL A 776 -11.80 -2.78 -5.77
C VAL A 776 -10.37 -2.24 -5.83
N GLU A 777 -9.80 -1.81 -4.71
CA GLU A 777 -8.39 -1.37 -4.68
C GLU A 777 -7.40 -2.53 -4.57
N GLY A 778 -7.89 -3.78 -4.42
CA GLY A 778 -7.08 -5.01 -4.45
C GLY A 778 -6.08 -5.13 -3.30
N MET A 779 -6.32 -4.49 -2.16
CA MET A 779 -5.47 -4.57 -0.97
C MET A 779 -5.70 -5.91 -0.24
N THR A 780 -4.67 -6.44 0.42
CA THR A 780 -4.92 -7.51 1.40
C THR A 780 -5.71 -6.93 2.58
N THR A 781 -6.53 -7.73 3.27
CA THR A 781 -7.31 -7.28 4.43
C THR A 781 -6.42 -6.54 5.44
N LYS A 782 -5.23 -7.08 5.71
CA LYS A 782 -4.22 -6.46 6.57
C LYS A 782 -3.73 -5.10 6.07
N ASP A 783 -3.48 -4.96 4.77
CA ASP A 783 -2.97 -3.70 4.19
C ASP A 783 -4.04 -2.62 4.09
N ALA A 784 -5.29 -3.01 3.82
CA ALA A 784 -6.44 -2.12 3.86
C ALA A 784 -6.64 -1.57 5.28
N ILE A 785 -6.58 -2.44 6.29
CA ILE A 785 -6.63 -2.04 7.70
C ILE A 785 -5.44 -1.14 8.06
N THR A 786 -4.23 -1.48 7.60
CA THR A 786 -3.03 -0.67 7.86
C THR A 786 -3.12 0.69 7.17
N SER A 787 -3.65 0.78 5.95
CA SER A 787 -3.87 2.05 5.24
C SER A 787 -4.97 2.90 5.86
N ILE A 788 -6.00 2.29 6.45
CA ILE A 788 -6.99 2.99 7.26
C ILE A 788 -6.36 3.51 8.57
N LYS A 789 -5.52 2.70 9.24
CA LYS A 789 -4.81 3.07 10.49
C LYS A 789 -3.74 4.15 10.30
N ASP A 790 -3.03 4.13 9.18
CA ASP A 790 -1.92 5.03 8.86
C ASP A 790 -2.36 6.27 8.06
N TRP A 791 -3.67 6.44 7.81
CA TRP A 791 -4.18 7.59 7.09
C TRP A 791 -3.84 8.89 7.85
N PRO A 792 -3.12 9.85 7.24
CA PRO A 792 -2.73 11.06 7.95
C PRO A 792 -3.99 11.85 8.30
N SER A 793 -4.26 12.01 9.60
CA SER A 793 -5.25 12.98 10.08
C SER A 793 -4.76 14.39 9.73
N ALA A 794 -5.11 14.86 8.53
CA ALA A 794 -5.01 16.26 8.20
C ALA A 794 -5.98 17.03 9.12
N PRO A 795 -5.63 18.24 9.61
CA PRO A 795 -6.67 19.15 10.08
C PRO A 795 -7.65 19.32 8.94
N ALA A 796 -8.95 19.18 9.22
CA ALA A 796 -10.04 19.24 8.25
C ALA A 796 -9.73 20.30 7.17
N VAL A 797 -9.30 19.85 6.00
CA VAL A 797 -9.21 20.71 4.83
C VAL A 797 -10.65 20.90 4.43
N HIS A 798 -11.23 22.03 4.85
CA HIS A 798 -12.45 22.50 4.24
C HIS A 798 -12.21 22.56 2.73
N PRO A 799 -12.97 21.79 1.92
CA PRO A 799 -12.92 21.96 0.49
C PRO A 799 -13.26 23.42 0.17
N CYS A 800 -12.55 23.94 -0.83
CA CYS A 800 -12.64 25.32 -1.31
C CYS A 800 -14.09 25.86 -1.23
N ASN A 801 -14.24 27.00 -0.58
CA ASN A 801 -15.52 27.63 -0.25
C ASN A 801 -16.36 27.98 -1.50
N ASP A 802 -15.76 27.97 -2.69
CA ASP A 802 -16.42 28.35 -3.95
C ASP A 802 -17.51 27.35 -4.37
N ASP A 803 -17.33 26.05 -4.11
CA ASP A 803 -18.25 24.99 -4.55
C ASP A 803 -19.50 24.88 -3.64
N ALA A 804 -19.34 25.12 -2.34
CA ALA A 804 -20.43 25.15 -1.37
C ALA A 804 -21.30 26.40 -1.53
N VAL A 805 -20.67 27.55 -1.81
CA VAL A 805 -21.36 28.80 -2.13
C VAL A 805 -22.15 28.64 -3.43
N ALA A 806 -21.56 28.08 -4.49
CA ALA A 806 -22.24 27.85 -5.76
C ALA A 806 -23.47 26.91 -5.61
N LYS A 807 -23.33 25.78 -4.89
CA LYS A 807 -24.43 24.85 -4.62
C LYS A 807 -25.56 25.49 -3.80
N LEU A 808 -25.21 26.32 -2.81
CA LEU A 808 -26.21 27.06 -2.00
C LEU A 808 -26.93 28.12 -2.83
N SER A 809 -26.22 28.90 -3.65
CA SER A 809 -26.83 29.87 -4.57
C SER A 809 -27.77 29.21 -5.57
N GLN A 810 -27.43 28.01 -6.06
CA GLN A 810 -28.31 27.24 -6.95
C GLN A 810 -29.56 26.72 -6.23
N ALA A 811 -29.43 26.23 -4.99
CA ALA A 811 -30.57 25.83 -4.17
C ALA A 811 -31.52 27.00 -3.88
N GLN A 812 -30.96 28.19 -3.59
CA GLN A 812 -31.73 29.43 -3.40
C GLN A 812 -32.46 29.84 -4.68
N SER A 813 -31.81 29.73 -5.84
CA SER A 813 -32.43 30.03 -7.14
C SER A 813 -33.63 29.11 -7.44
N ILE A 814 -33.48 27.79 -7.27
CA ILE A 814 -34.57 26.83 -7.47
C ILE A 814 -35.71 27.06 -6.48
N TRP A 815 -35.40 27.35 -5.22
CA TRP A 815 -36.41 27.68 -4.21
C TRP A 815 -37.21 28.94 -4.57
N ALA A 816 -36.51 29.97 -5.07
CA ALA A 816 -37.11 31.23 -5.49
C ALA A 816 -38.02 31.06 -6.73
N SER A 817 -37.67 30.17 -7.66
CA SER A 817 -38.46 29.87 -8.87
C SER A 817 -39.58 28.84 -8.65
N SER A 818 -39.73 28.30 -7.43
CA SER A 818 -40.78 27.32 -7.10
C SER A 818 -42.10 27.97 -6.70
N VAL A 819 -43.22 27.34 -7.03
CA VAL A 819 -44.59 27.80 -6.78
C VAL A 819 -45.23 27.09 -5.57
N PRO A 820 -46.28 27.64 -4.94
CA PRO A 820 -47.04 26.94 -3.90
C PRO A 820 -47.61 25.59 -4.38
N LEU A 821 -47.90 24.68 -3.44
CA LEU A 821 -48.38 23.33 -3.76
C LEU A 821 -49.79 23.31 -4.38
N ALA A 822 -50.67 24.24 -4.00
CA ALA A 822 -52.08 24.23 -4.40
C ALA A 822 -52.25 24.23 -5.93
N GLY A 823 -53.05 23.28 -6.44
CA GLY A 823 -53.31 23.07 -7.86
C GLY A 823 -52.16 22.42 -8.63
N THR A 824 -51.12 21.92 -7.95
CA THR A 824 -49.93 21.36 -8.61
C THR A 824 -49.85 19.84 -8.51
N MET A 825 -49.00 19.25 -9.35
CA MET A 825 -48.73 17.81 -9.33
C MET A 825 -48.14 17.34 -7.98
N ALA A 826 -47.47 18.20 -7.22
CA ALA A 826 -46.97 17.85 -5.90
C ALA A 826 -48.08 17.76 -4.84
N GLU A 827 -49.15 18.55 -4.94
CA GLU A 827 -50.32 18.40 -4.07
C GLU A 827 -51.02 17.08 -4.34
N ARG A 828 -51.29 16.76 -5.62
CA ARG A 828 -51.82 15.46 -6.03
C ARG A 828 -50.94 14.30 -5.60
N TYR A 829 -49.62 14.45 -5.65
CA TYR A 829 -48.70 13.44 -5.12
C TYR A 829 -48.87 13.21 -3.61
N LEU A 830 -48.93 14.27 -2.81
CA LEU A 830 -49.08 14.15 -1.37
C LEU A 830 -50.45 13.58 -0.99
N ASP A 831 -51.53 14.06 -1.62
CA ASP A 831 -52.90 13.64 -1.33
C ASP A 831 -53.26 12.30 -1.98
N GLU A 832 -53.25 12.23 -3.32
CA GLU A 832 -53.73 11.04 -4.07
C GLU A 832 -52.78 9.84 -3.98
N THR A 833 -51.46 10.06 -3.84
CA THR A 833 -50.47 8.96 -3.87
C THR A 833 -49.97 8.59 -2.48
N ARG A 834 -49.78 9.57 -1.59
CA ARG A 834 -49.29 9.35 -0.22
C ARG A 834 -50.39 9.45 0.84
N HIS A 835 -51.63 9.75 0.47
CA HIS A 835 -52.78 9.84 1.39
C HIS A 835 -52.56 10.85 2.54
N ILE A 836 -51.66 11.81 2.36
CA ILE A 836 -51.39 12.89 3.31
C ILE A 836 -52.54 13.89 3.22
N ASP A 837 -53.17 14.18 4.36
CA ASP A 837 -54.28 15.14 4.42
C ASP A 837 -53.73 16.57 4.28
N VAL A 838 -53.65 17.06 3.04
CA VAL A 838 -53.12 18.38 2.71
C VAL A 838 -53.91 19.52 3.37
N THR A 839 -55.17 19.29 3.76
CA THR A 839 -56.01 20.28 4.46
C THR A 839 -55.58 20.53 5.90
N LYS A 840 -54.81 19.60 6.49
CA LYS A 840 -54.25 19.71 7.85
C LYS A 840 -52.81 20.20 7.91
N LEU A 841 -52.20 20.51 6.77
CA LEU A 841 -50.88 21.14 6.74
C LEU A 841 -50.94 22.55 7.34
N ALA A 842 -49.79 23.05 7.80
CA ALA A 842 -49.69 24.41 8.30
C ALA A 842 -50.18 25.42 7.24
N ALA A 843 -50.91 26.46 7.66
CA ALA A 843 -51.37 27.52 6.76
C ALA A 843 -50.22 28.24 6.02
N ASP A 844 -48.99 28.12 6.53
CA ASP A 844 -47.77 28.63 5.94
C ASP A 844 -46.82 27.55 5.39
N VAL A 845 -47.34 26.37 5.05
CA VAL A 845 -46.56 25.25 4.49
C VAL A 845 -45.76 25.64 3.23
N GLN A 846 -46.20 26.63 2.46
CA GLN A 846 -45.46 27.19 1.32
C GLN A 846 -44.10 27.82 1.68
N LYS A 847 -43.82 28.04 2.97
CA LYS A 847 -42.50 28.47 3.48
C LYS A 847 -41.49 27.34 3.56
N CYS A 848 -41.94 26.08 3.52
CA CYS A 848 -41.07 24.91 3.61
C CYS A 848 -41.32 23.85 2.52
N LEU A 849 -42.49 23.81 1.87
CA LEU A 849 -42.79 22.93 0.74
C LEU A 849 -43.32 23.72 -0.45
N ARG A 850 -42.78 23.46 -1.65
CA ARG A 850 -43.17 24.09 -2.92
C ARG A 850 -43.09 23.09 -4.07
N PHE A 851 -43.56 23.48 -5.25
CA PHE A 851 -43.46 22.71 -6.48
C PHE A 851 -42.64 23.46 -7.53
N HIS A 852 -41.80 22.75 -8.27
CA HIS A 852 -41.08 23.30 -9.41
C HIS A 852 -41.39 22.46 -10.66
N PRO A 853 -42.01 23.01 -11.72
CA PRO A 853 -42.50 22.24 -12.87
C PRO A 853 -41.37 21.69 -13.75
N ASP A 854 -40.23 22.39 -13.83
CA ASP A 854 -39.09 21.98 -14.67
C ASP A 854 -37.76 22.09 -13.90
N CYS A 855 -37.62 21.31 -12.83
CA CYS A 855 -36.50 21.40 -11.91
C CYS A 855 -35.28 20.64 -12.42
N MET A 856 -34.12 21.28 -12.47
CA MET A 856 -32.86 20.61 -12.72
C MET A 856 -32.60 19.52 -11.67
N PHE A 857 -32.39 18.28 -12.11
CA PHE A 857 -32.40 17.10 -11.25
C PHE A 857 -31.21 16.16 -11.56
N GLY A 858 -30.00 16.56 -11.14
CA GLY A 858 -28.76 15.86 -11.47
C GLY A 858 -28.25 16.19 -12.89
N PRO A 859 -27.37 15.35 -13.48
CA PRO A 859 -26.88 15.54 -14.85
C PRO A 859 -27.91 15.15 -15.94
N GLY A 860 -29.10 14.66 -15.56
CA GLY A 860 -30.17 14.28 -16.47
C GLY A 860 -31.12 15.43 -16.82
N PRO A 861 -32.17 15.18 -17.62
CA PRO A 861 -33.15 16.20 -17.99
C PRO A 861 -33.91 16.74 -16.77
N SER A 862 -34.24 18.03 -16.83
CA SER A 862 -35.12 18.70 -15.87
C SER A 862 -36.48 17.99 -15.79
N ARG A 863 -37.09 18.03 -14.61
CA ARG A 863 -38.37 17.35 -14.35
C ARG A 863 -39.18 18.04 -13.25
N PRO A 864 -40.50 17.81 -13.19
CA PRO A 864 -41.30 18.32 -12.10
C PRO A 864 -40.86 17.76 -10.74
N CYS A 865 -40.74 18.61 -9.73
CA CYS A 865 -40.27 18.23 -8.41
C CYS A 865 -41.10 18.85 -7.29
N LEU A 866 -41.40 18.06 -6.25
CA LEU A 866 -41.72 18.58 -4.91
C LEU A 866 -40.41 19.05 -4.26
N ILE A 867 -40.37 20.32 -3.85
CA ILE A 867 -39.21 20.98 -3.25
C ILE A 867 -39.48 21.17 -1.77
N ALA A 868 -38.61 20.65 -0.91
CA ALA A 868 -38.65 20.86 0.53
C ALA A 868 -37.43 21.67 1.00
N LEU A 869 -37.66 22.75 1.72
CA LEU A 869 -36.63 23.66 2.19
C LEU A 869 -35.89 23.09 3.40
N MET A 870 -34.59 22.91 3.28
CA MET A 870 -33.73 22.46 4.37
C MET A 870 -33.17 23.66 5.12
N ARG A 871 -33.36 23.66 6.43
CA ARG A 871 -32.86 24.67 7.35
C ARG A 871 -31.92 24.09 8.38
N ASP A 872 -31.02 24.93 8.87
CA ASP A 872 -30.23 24.59 10.04
C ASP A 872 -31.16 24.43 11.26
N PRO A 873 -31.07 23.32 12.02
CA PRO A 873 -31.94 23.07 13.16
C PRO A 873 -31.78 24.10 14.28
N SER A 874 -30.60 24.72 14.41
CA SER A 874 -30.26 25.68 15.47
C SER A 874 -30.42 27.14 15.02
N THR A 875 -29.93 27.51 13.83
CA THR A 875 -29.94 28.92 13.36
C THR A 875 -31.15 29.29 12.51
N ASP A 876 -31.90 28.29 12.02
CA ASP A 876 -33.01 28.47 11.09
C ASP A 876 -32.62 29.01 9.70
N GLU A 877 -31.32 29.13 9.39
CA GLU A 877 -30.85 29.58 8.09
C GLU A 877 -31.16 28.57 6.99
N LEU A 878 -31.44 29.07 5.78
CA LEU A 878 -31.61 28.24 4.59
C LEU A 878 -30.23 27.67 4.20
N ILE A 879 -30.11 26.36 4.27
CA ILE A 879 -28.84 25.67 3.98
C ILE A 879 -28.92 24.73 2.78
N GLY A 880 -30.13 24.40 2.29
CA GLY A 880 -30.32 23.66 1.05
C GLY A 880 -31.80 23.37 0.72
N ILE A 881 -32.02 22.53 -0.28
CA ILE A 881 -33.33 21.99 -0.66
C ILE A 881 -33.27 20.48 -0.91
N GLN A 882 -34.33 19.77 -0.55
CA GLN A 882 -34.62 18.43 -1.05
C GLN A 882 -35.56 18.56 -2.25
N ARG A 883 -35.26 17.82 -3.32
CA ARG A 883 -36.06 17.70 -4.54
C ARG A 883 -36.56 16.26 -4.62
N THR A 884 -37.87 16.06 -4.67
CA THR A 884 -38.49 14.76 -4.95
C THR A 884 -39.03 14.82 -6.37
N GLY A 885 -38.40 14.11 -7.30
CA GLY A 885 -38.79 14.07 -8.71
C GLY A 885 -40.09 13.29 -8.91
N LEU A 886 -41.00 13.86 -9.69
CA LEU A 886 -42.36 13.34 -9.89
C LEU A 886 -42.60 13.07 -11.38
N LEU A 887 -43.36 12.02 -11.68
CA LEU A 887 -43.76 11.62 -13.02
C LEU A 887 -45.24 11.21 -13.03
N GLU A 888 -46.04 11.75 -13.94
CA GLU A 888 -47.41 11.28 -14.16
C GLU A 888 -47.42 10.13 -15.18
N ARG A 889 -48.00 8.99 -14.80
CA ARG A 889 -48.19 7.83 -15.66
C ARG A 889 -49.55 7.20 -15.35
N ASP A 890 -50.34 6.94 -16.39
CA ASP A 890 -51.68 6.32 -16.28
C ASP A 890 -52.61 7.04 -15.27
N GLY A 891 -52.54 8.37 -15.22
CA GLY A 891 -53.33 9.23 -14.34
C GLY A 891 -52.87 9.26 -12.87
N ARG A 892 -51.78 8.57 -12.51
CA ARG A 892 -51.19 8.54 -11.16
C ARG A 892 -49.84 9.25 -11.12
N ILE A 893 -49.53 9.90 -10.00
CA ILE A 893 -48.24 10.56 -9.80
C ILE A 893 -47.28 9.61 -9.08
N LEU A 894 -46.17 9.28 -9.73
CA LEU A 894 -45.14 8.40 -9.19
C LEU A 894 -43.93 9.22 -8.73
N LYS A 895 -43.40 8.86 -7.56
CA LYS A 895 -42.08 9.33 -7.11
C LYS A 895 -41.01 8.59 -7.90
N VAL A 896 -40.15 9.35 -8.59
CA VAL A 896 -39.05 8.79 -9.38
C VAL A 896 -37.83 8.59 -8.50
N GLU A 897 -37.33 9.67 -7.88
CA GLU A 897 -36.11 9.69 -7.08
C GLU A 897 -36.13 10.92 -6.17
N ARG A 898 -35.33 10.94 -5.10
CA ARG A 898 -35.13 12.08 -4.20
C ARG A 898 -33.67 12.52 -4.24
N ARG A 899 -33.40 13.82 -4.37
CA ARG A 899 -32.05 14.41 -4.36
C ARG A 899 -31.99 15.68 -3.53
N MET A 900 -30.91 15.87 -2.78
CA MET A 900 -30.64 17.11 -2.04
C MET A 900 -29.73 18.04 -2.85
N LEU A 901 -29.78 19.34 -2.57
CA LEU A 901 -28.88 20.37 -3.13
C LEU A 901 -28.58 21.40 -2.04
N GLY A 902 -27.31 21.68 -1.79
CA GLY A 902 -26.85 22.49 -0.65
C GLY A 902 -26.37 21.62 0.52
N ARG A 903 -26.20 22.23 1.70
CA ARG A 903 -25.86 21.53 2.94
C ARG A 903 -27.11 20.84 3.50
N THR A 904 -26.91 19.67 4.09
CA THR A 904 -27.98 18.86 4.65
C THR A 904 -28.52 19.48 5.94
N GLY A 905 -29.84 19.53 6.08
CA GLY A 905 -30.53 20.10 7.24
C GLY A 905 -31.84 19.41 7.54
N VAL A 906 -32.70 20.08 8.31
CA VAL A 906 -34.06 19.62 8.63
C VAL A 906 -35.10 20.40 7.85
N VAL A 907 -36.19 19.76 7.44
CA VAL A 907 -37.38 20.44 6.90
C VAL A 907 -38.30 20.75 8.07
N LYS A 908 -38.40 22.03 8.43
CA LYS A 908 -39.25 22.49 9.53
C LYS A 908 -40.68 22.70 9.03
N LEU A 909 -41.55 21.71 9.17
CA LEU A 909 -42.93 21.77 8.67
C LEU A 909 -43.83 22.62 9.58
N TRP A 910 -43.56 22.64 10.89
CA TRP A 910 -44.18 23.53 11.87
C TRP A 910 -43.10 24.20 12.75
N PRO A 911 -43.33 25.40 13.29
CA PRO A 911 -42.45 25.98 14.30
C PRO A 911 -42.34 25.08 15.55
N ALA A 912 -41.13 24.91 16.09
CA ALA A 912 -40.94 24.11 17.30
C ALA A 912 -41.67 24.72 18.51
N SER A 913 -42.15 23.85 19.42
CA SER A 913 -42.82 24.24 20.67
C SER A 913 -42.17 23.55 21.86
N SER A 914 -42.84 23.47 23.02
CA SER A 914 -42.36 22.62 24.12
C SER A 914 -42.27 21.15 23.72
N ASP A 915 -43.06 20.74 22.72
CA ASP A 915 -43.04 19.42 22.11
C ASP A 915 -42.58 19.53 20.65
N LEU A 916 -41.83 18.53 20.18
CA LEU A 916 -41.40 18.42 18.78
C LEU A 916 -41.46 16.96 18.33
N VAL A 917 -41.98 16.74 17.13
CA VAL A 917 -41.98 15.43 16.46
C VAL A 917 -40.89 15.41 15.40
N ILE A 918 -40.09 14.35 15.34
CA ILE A 918 -39.03 14.17 14.35
C ILE A 918 -39.13 12.77 13.75
N GLY A 919 -39.01 12.68 12.43
CA GLY A 919 -38.85 11.42 11.72
C GLY A 919 -37.86 11.57 10.57
N GLU A 920 -37.43 10.44 10.02
CA GLU A 920 -36.48 10.41 8.91
C GLU A 920 -37.11 10.91 7.61
N GLY A 921 -38.17 10.27 7.13
CA GLY A 921 -38.79 10.59 5.84
C GLY A 921 -39.68 11.83 5.87
N LEU A 922 -39.62 12.67 4.84
CA LEU A 922 -40.56 13.80 4.67
C LEU A 922 -42.01 13.30 4.61
N GLU A 923 -42.28 12.31 3.77
CA GLU A 923 -43.61 11.71 3.59
C GLU A 923 -44.10 11.03 4.88
N THR A 924 -43.22 10.28 5.56
CA THR A 924 -43.47 9.60 6.83
C THR A 924 -43.91 10.58 7.92
N VAL A 925 -43.18 11.70 8.06
CA VAL A 925 -43.50 12.76 9.03
C VAL A 925 -44.81 13.45 8.69
N LEU A 926 -45.06 13.77 7.41
CA LEU A 926 -46.31 14.40 6.98
C LEU A 926 -47.52 13.49 7.19
N ALA A 927 -47.39 12.19 6.90
CA ALA A 927 -48.44 11.21 7.12
C ALA A 927 -48.77 11.07 8.62
N ALA A 928 -47.75 10.92 9.47
CA ALA A 928 -47.94 10.86 10.92
C ALA A 928 -48.60 12.13 11.47
N ALA A 929 -48.12 13.30 11.07
CA ALA A 929 -48.62 14.59 11.56
C ALA A 929 -50.08 14.86 11.18
N THR A 930 -50.51 14.43 9.99
CA THR A 930 -51.84 14.78 9.43
C THR A 930 -52.91 13.69 9.67
N ARG A 931 -52.52 12.42 9.82
CA ARG A 931 -53.45 11.29 9.86
C ARG A 931 -53.41 10.45 11.14
N ILE A 932 -52.33 10.52 11.93
CA ILE A 932 -52.13 9.62 13.07
C ILE A 932 -52.21 10.41 14.39
N PRO A 933 -53.31 10.27 15.16
CA PRO A 933 -53.39 10.86 16.49
C PRO A 933 -52.61 9.99 17.50
N HIS A 934 -51.84 10.64 18.37
CA HIS A 934 -51.22 10.01 19.54
C HIS A 934 -51.90 10.54 20.80
N CYS A 935 -52.51 9.66 21.59
CA CYS A 935 -53.30 10.04 22.78
C CYS A 935 -54.36 11.12 22.50
N GLY A 936 -55.04 11.02 21.35
CA GLY A 936 -56.09 11.96 20.93
C GLY A 936 -55.60 13.33 20.45
N ARG A 937 -54.28 13.52 20.26
CA ARG A 937 -53.68 14.76 19.74
C ARG A 937 -52.91 14.51 18.44
N PRO A 938 -52.86 15.49 17.51
CA PRO A 938 -52.04 15.38 16.31
C PRO A 938 -50.55 15.38 16.66
N LEU A 939 -49.75 14.68 15.86
CA LEU A 939 -48.29 14.63 15.99
C LEU A 939 -47.64 15.88 15.37
N THR A 940 -47.94 17.05 15.95
CA THR A 940 -47.42 18.37 15.56
C THR A 940 -46.99 19.16 16.80
N PRO A 941 -45.98 20.05 16.72
CA PRO A 941 -45.22 20.43 15.53
C PRO A 941 -44.20 19.37 15.13
N ALA A 942 -43.97 19.19 13.82
CA ALA A 942 -43.12 18.13 13.30
C ALA A 942 -42.05 18.64 12.32
N TRP A 943 -40.83 18.11 12.39
CA TRP A 943 -39.79 18.33 11.38
C TRP A 943 -39.33 17.01 10.77
N ALA A 944 -38.87 17.05 9.51
CA ALA A 944 -38.29 15.90 8.84
C ALA A 944 -36.77 16.02 8.77
N ALA A 945 -36.06 14.99 9.24
CA ALA A 945 -34.60 14.95 9.28
C ALA A 945 -33.98 14.55 7.93
N LEU A 946 -34.75 13.91 7.05
CA LEU A 946 -34.42 13.51 5.68
C LEU A 946 -33.36 12.41 5.53
N SER A 947 -32.68 12.02 6.61
CA SER A 947 -31.80 10.85 6.71
C SER A 947 -31.63 10.39 8.17
N THR A 948 -31.34 9.11 8.37
CA THR A 948 -30.90 8.54 9.67
C THR A 948 -29.75 9.32 10.30
N LYS A 949 -28.74 9.72 9.52
CA LYS A 949 -27.58 10.48 10.00
C LYS A 949 -27.96 11.84 10.57
N ASN A 950 -28.83 12.60 9.90
CA ASN A 950 -29.29 13.89 10.43
C ASN A 950 -30.18 13.72 11.66
N MET A 951 -31.00 12.67 11.69
CA MET A 951 -31.85 12.36 12.83
C MET A 951 -30.99 12.05 14.06
N ALA A 952 -29.94 11.23 13.91
CA ALA A 952 -28.99 10.90 14.97
C ALA A 952 -28.18 12.13 15.43
N ALA A 953 -27.87 13.05 14.52
CA ALA A 953 -27.09 14.26 14.79
C ALA A 953 -27.94 15.48 15.22
N LEU A 954 -29.24 15.31 15.48
CA LEU A 954 -30.13 16.42 15.82
C LEU A 954 -29.69 17.10 17.13
N PRO A 955 -29.28 18.39 17.09
CA PRO A 955 -28.85 19.11 18.27
C PRO A 955 -30.05 19.39 19.19
N LEU A 956 -29.77 19.75 20.44
CA LEU A 956 -30.80 20.24 21.35
C LEU A 956 -31.46 21.49 20.77
N VAL A 957 -32.77 21.41 20.53
CA VAL A 957 -33.56 22.54 20.03
C VAL A 957 -34.02 23.40 21.22
N ALA A 958 -33.70 24.69 21.18
CA ALA A 958 -34.08 25.63 22.24
C ALA A 958 -35.61 25.63 22.44
N GLY A 959 -36.05 25.56 23.70
CA GLY A 959 -37.47 25.56 24.07
C GLY A 959 -38.17 24.18 24.02
N VAL A 960 -37.58 23.18 23.35
CA VAL A 960 -38.16 21.82 23.30
C VAL A 960 -37.82 21.06 24.59
N LYS A 961 -38.87 20.56 25.25
CA LYS A 961 -38.78 19.75 26.47
C LYS A 961 -39.03 18.27 26.19
N ARG A 962 -39.88 17.96 25.20
CA ARG A 962 -40.28 16.60 24.84
C ARG A 962 -40.13 16.36 23.34
N LEU A 963 -39.46 15.26 22.99
CA LEU A 963 -39.21 14.84 21.61
C LEU A 963 -39.98 13.54 21.32
N PHE A 964 -40.84 13.55 20.31
CA PHE A 964 -41.46 12.35 19.76
C PHE A 964 -40.64 11.89 18.56
N LEU A 965 -40.10 10.68 18.59
CA LEU A 965 -39.33 10.11 17.50
C LEU A 965 -40.19 9.14 16.73
N LEU A 966 -40.43 9.42 15.45
CA LEU A 966 -41.02 8.49 14.51
C LEU A 966 -39.91 7.59 13.99
N ILE A 967 -39.98 6.31 14.36
CA ILE A 967 -38.98 5.30 14.05
C ILE A 967 -39.58 4.35 13.02
N ASP A 968 -38.90 4.18 11.90
CA ASP A 968 -39.28 3.20 10.87
C ASP A 968 -38.92 1.80 11.38
N ASN A 969 -39.80 0.81 11.19
CA ASN A 969 -39.59 -0.54 11.72
C ASN A 969 -38.78 -1.40 10.74
N ASP A 970 -37.59 -0.92 10.37
CA ASP A 970 -36.76 -1.56 9.35
C ASP A 970 -36.08 -2.83 9.87
N SER A 971 -36.11 -3.92 9.10
CA SER A 971 -35.39 -5.17 9.42
C SER A 971 -33.87 -5.00 9.54
N ASN A 972 -33.29 -3.97 8.90
CA ASN A 972 -31.87 -3.64 8.96
C ASN A 972 -31.45 -2.87 10.23
N GLN A 973 -32.42 -2.50 11.09
CA GLN A 973 -32.26 -1.77 12.35
C GLN A 973 -31.63 -0.35 12.26
N GLN A 974 -31.45 0.22 11.05
CA GLN A 974 -30.74 1.49 10.88
C GLN A 974 -31.51 2.69 11.48
N GLY A 975 -32.82 2.78 11.24
CA GLY A 975 -33.69 3.81 11.82
C GLY A 975 -33.76 3.74 13.34
N GLN A 976 -33.80 2.52 13.88
CA GLN A 976 -33.85 2.23 15.31
C GLN A 976 -32.53 2.63 16.01
N MET A 977 -31.38 2.33 15.40
CA MET A 977 -30.07 2.73 15.93
C MET A 977 -29.89 4.26 15.91
N ALA A 978 -30.32 4.93 14.84
CA ALA A 978 -30.29 6.39 14.76
C ALA A 978 -31.19 7.04 15.82
N ALA A 979 -32.40 6.51 16.01
CA ALA A 979 -33.32 6.95 17.04
C ALA A 979 -32.76 6.72 18.46
N ALA A 980 -32.07 5.60 18.70
CA ALA A 980 -31.43 5.30 19.98
C ALA A 980 -30.35 6.33 20.33
N ARG A 981 -29.49 6.70 19.36
CA ARG A 981 -28.42 7.69 19.55
C ARG A 981 -28.96 9.08 19.91
N VAL A 982 -29.95 9.58 19.17
CA VAL A 982 -30.55 10.89 19.46
C VAL A 982 -31.34 10.85 20.77
N ALA A 983 -32.05 9.75 21.05
CA ALA A 983 -32.78 9.58 22.31
C ALA A 983 -31.84 9.60 23.51
N GLU A 984 -30.69 8.93 23.41
CA GLU A 984 -29.68 8.91 24.45
C GLU A 984 -29.08 10.32 24.65
N HIS A 985 -28.69 11.00 23.57
CA HIS A 985 -28.16 12.37 23.63
C HIS A 985 -29.15 13.32 24.32
N TRP A 986 -30.43 13.30 23.95
CA TRP A 986 -31.46 14.18 24.51
C TRP A 986 -31.81 13.84 25.96
N ARG A 987 -31.87 12.54 26.32
CA ARG A 987 -32.13 12.09 27.70
C ARG A 987 -31.00 12.48 28.66
N ARG A 988 -29.74 12.35 28.24
CA ARG A 988 -28.57 12.78 29.05
C ARG A 988 -28.63 14.28 29.40
N HIS A 989 -29.29 15.09 28.58
CA HIS A 989 -29.49 16.53 28.80
C HIS A 989 -30.86 16.87 29.42
N GLY A 990 -31.51 15.90 30.07
CA GLY A 990 -32.73 16.11 30.84
C GLY A 990 -33.97 16.40 30.00
N ARG A 991 -34.02 15.91 28.75
CA ARG A 991 -35.22 16.00 27.88
C ARG A 991 -35.98 14.67 27.88
N ILE A 992 -37.29 14.74 27.69
CA ILE A 992 -38.14 13.56 27.58
C ILE A 992 -38.15 13.12 26.11
N VAL A 993 -37.94 11.83 25.85
CA VAL A 993 -37.96 11.26 24.50
C VAL A 993 -38.93 10.10 24.43
N VAL A 994 -39.93 10.21 23.55
CA VAL A 994 -41.01 9.25 23.31
C VAL A 994 -40.79 8.60 21.94
N PRO A 995 -40.24 7.39 21.88
CA PRO A 995 -40.14 6.64 20.63
C PRO A 995 -41.51 6.10 20.22
N LEU A 996 -41.87 6.29 18.96
CA LEU A 996 -43.07 5.75 18.32
C LEU A 996 -42.61 4.94 17.11
N MET A 997 -43.03 3.68 17.04
CA MET A 997 -42.64 2.76 15.97
C MET A 997 -43.86 1.95 15.53
N PRO A 998 -44.07 1.72 14.21
CA PRO A 998 -45.09 0.80 13.71
C PRO A 998 -44.90 -0.61 14.27
N SER A 999 -45.99 -1.35 14.48
CA SER A 999 -45.93 -2.74 14.99
C SER A 999 -45.57 -3.76 13.91
N ALA A 1000 -45.84 -3.45 12.63
CA ALA A 1000 -45.52 -4.32 11.51
C ALA A 1000 -44.04 -4.14 11.09
N PRO A 1001 -43.28 -5.23 10.88
CA PRO A 1001 -41.93 -5.15 10.32
C PRO A 1001 -41.91 -4.53 8.92
N ASP A 1002 -40.82 -3.84 8.59
CA ASP A 1002 -40.56 -3.17 7.30
C ASP A 1002 -41.67 -2.18 6.90
N THR A 1003 -42.22 -1.45 7.88
CA THR A 1003 -43.22 -0.40 7.65
C THR A 1003 -42.81 0.92 8.26
N ASP A 1004 -43.17 2.01 7.57
CA ASP A 1004 -43.11 3.38 8.09
C ASP A 1004 -44.51 3.93 8.44
N PHE A 1005 -44.57 5.13 9.01
CA PHE A 1005 -45.84 5.77 9.35
C PHE A 1005 -46.70 6.17 8.14
N ASN A 1006 -46.12 6.33 6.95
CA ASN A 1006 -46.87 6.55 5.72
C ASN A 1006 -47.52 5.25 5.23
N ASP A 1007 -46.84 4.11 5.35
CA ASP A 1007 -47.39 2.79 5.05
C ASP A 1007 -48.58 2.46 5.95
N LEU A 1008 -48.53 2.83 7.24
CA LEU A 1008 -49.68 2.69 8.14
C LEU A 1008 -50.92 3.44 7.66
N VAL A 1009 -50.75 4.64 7.09
CA VAL A 1009 -51.87 5.41 6.51
C VAL A 1009 -52.40 4.71 5.25
N LEU A 1010 -51.50 4.28 4.37
CA LEU A 1010 -51.87 3.58 3.13
C LEU A 1010 -52.58 2.24 3.40
N MET A 1011 -52.15 1.49 4.42
CA MET A 1011 -52.78 0.23 4.83
C MET A 1011 -54.16 0.45 5.45
N ARG A 1012 -54.34 1.51 6.27
CA ARG A 1012 -55.61 1.85 6.91
C ARG A 1012 -56.70 2.22 5.91
N ASP A 1013 -56.32 2.82 4.79
CA ASP A 1013 -57.25 3.19 3.72
C ASP A 1013 -57.57 2.01 2.78
N GLN A 1014 -56.85 0.87 2.87
CA GLN A 1014 -57.02 -0.32 2.02
C GLN A 1014 -57.86 -1.46 2.66
N ASN A 1015 -58.24 -1.41 3.95
CA ASN A 1015 -59.18 -2.38 4.55
C ASN A 1015 -59.91 -1.86 5.83
N VAL A 1016 -61.22 -2.12 5.88
CA VAL A 1016 -62.15 -2.07 7.04
C VAL A 1016 -61.91 -3.31 7.94
N PRO A 1017 -62.19 -3.33 9.27
CA PRO A 1017 -61.74 -2.55 10.42
C PRO A 1017 -60.78 -3.32 11.38
N ALA A 1018 -60.12 -2.52 12.23
CA ALA A 1018 -59.51 -2.78 13.56
C ALA A 1018 -58.53 -3.96 13.74
#